data_AF-M7RJQ2-F1
#
_entry.id   AF-M7RJQ2-F1
#
_cell.length_a   1.000
_cell.length_b   1.000
_cell.length_c   1.000
_cell.angle_alpha   90.00
_cell.angle_beta   90.00
_cell.angle_gamma   90.00
#
_symmetry.space_group_name_H-M   'P 1'
#
loop_
_entity.id
_entity.type
_entity.pdbx_description
1 polymer ?
#
loop_
_entity_poly.entity_id
_entity_poly.type
_entity_poly.pdbx_seq_one_letter_code
_entity_poly.pdbx_strand_id
1 'polypeptide(L)'
;MVINNIYFIDHYLKKLGIQDKEQAAQFFAWILCWHDIGKFAHSFQQLYRHEALNIFNEPTRHYEKIAHTTLGYMLWNSWLSECPELFPPSSLSVRKSKRVMALWMPVTTGHHGRPPEAIQELDHFRQQDKDAARDFLLRIKALFPLITLPEAWDEDEGIDQFQQLSWFISAAVVLADWTGSASRYFPRTAEKMPVDTYWQQALAKAQTAITLFPSAANVSAFTDIETLFPFIQHPTPLQQKALELDINVDGAQLFILEDVTGAGKTEAALILAHRLMAAGKAQGLYFGLPTMATANAMFERMANTWLALYQPDSRPSLILAHSARRLMDRFNQSIWSVTLSGTEEPDEAQPYSQGCAAWFADSNKKALLAEVGVGTLDQAMMAVMPFKHNNLRLLGLSNKILLADEIHACDAWMSRILEGLIERQASNGNATILLSATLSQQQRDKLVAAFSRGVRRSVQAPLLGHDDYPWLTQVTQTELISQRVDTRKEVERCVDIGWLHSEEACLERIGEAVEKGNCIAWIRNSVDDAIRIYRQLQLSKVVATENLLLFHSRFAFHDRQRIESQTLNLFGKQSGAQRAGKVIIATQVIEQSLDIDCDEMISDLAPVDLLIQRAGRLQRHIRDRNGLVKKSGQDERETPVLRILAPEWDDAPRENWLSSAMRNSAYVYPDHGRMWLTQRILREQGTIRMPQSARLLIESVYGEDVNMPVGFAKTE
;
A
#
# COMPACT_ATOMS: atom_id res chain seq x y z
N MET A 1 -7.40 -31.78 -17.95
CA MET A 1 -7.65 -30.40 -17.47
C MET A 1 -6.39 -29.58 -17.62
N VAL A 2 -6.50 -28.25 -17.74
CA VAL A 2 -5.35 -27.34 -17.65
C VAL A 2 -4.96 -27.20 -16.18
N ILE A 3 -3.75 -27.60 -15.78
CA ILE A 3 -3.31 -27.66 -14.37
C ILE A 3 -2.16 -26.67 -14.11
N ASN A 4 -2.37 -25.43 -14.51
CA ASN A 4 -1.44 -24.34 -14.20
C ASN A 4 -1.72 -23.83 -12.79
N ASN A 5 -0.68 -23.79 -11.95
CA ASN A 5 -0.81 -23.23 -10.61
C ASN A 5 -0.55 -21.72 -10.66
N ILE A 6 -1.62 -20.94 -10.65
CA ILE A 6 -1.55 -19.48 -10.67
C ILE A 6 -1.92 -19.00 -9.26
N TYR A 7 -1.13 -18.08 -8.70
CA TYR A 7 -1.33 -17.54 -7.34
C TYR A 7 -1.37 -18.60 -6.21
N PHE A 8 -0.66 -19.74 -6.37
CA PHE A 8 -0.50 -20.76 -5.32
C PHE A 8 -1.79 -21.40 -4.81
N ILE A 9 -2.84 -21.46 -5.66
CA ILE A 9 -4.13 -22.03 -5.26
C ILE A 9 -3.99 -23.50 -4.86
N ASP A 10 -3.13 -24.26 -5.56
CA ASP A 10 -2.89 -25.67 -5.23
C ASP A 10 -2.33 -25.84 -3.82
N HIS A 11 -1.46 -24.93 -3.37
CA HIS A 11 -0.84 -24.94 -2.05
C HIS A 11 -1.86 -24.73 -0.95
N TYR A 12 -2.83 -23.83 -1.16
CA TYR A 12 -3.91 -23.62 -0.19
C TYR A 12 -4.80 -24.86 -0.09
N LEU A 13 -5.13 -25.51 -1.21
CA LEU A 13 -5.93 -26.75 -1.20
C LEU A 13 -5.18 -27.95 -0.61
N LYS A 14 -3.86 -28.04 -0.82
CA LYS A 14 -2.99 -29.04 -0.18
C LYS A 14 -2.92 -28.84 1.33
N LYS A 15 -2.81 -27.59 1.78
CA LYS A 15 -2.87 -27.26 3.22
C LYS A 15 -4.20 -27.72 3.83
N LEU A 16 -5.29 -27.59 3.08
CA LEU A 16 -6.61 -28.11 3.48
C LEU A 16 -6.76 -29.64 3.34
N GLY A 17 -5.69 -30.39 3.03
CA GLY A 17 -5.72 -31.85 3.05
C GLY A 17 -6.00 -32.54 1.72
N ILE A 18 -6.14 -31.82 0.60
CA ILE A 18 -6.20 -32.43 -0.73
C ILE A 18 -4.80 -32.45 -1.35
N GLN A 19 -4.08 -33.56 -1.16
CA GLN A 19 -2.67 -33.68 -1.59
C GLN A 19 -2.53 -33.82 -3.11
N ASP A 20 -3.45 -34.56 -3.75
CA ASP A 20 -3.41 -34.78 -5.18
C ASP A 20 -3.84 -33.53 -5.96
N LYS A 21 -2.98 -33.11 -6.91
CA LYS A 21 -3.17 -31.86 -7.65
C LYS A 21 -4.38 -31.93 -8.58
N GLU A 22 -4.64 -33.10 -9.16
CA GLU A 22 -5.76 -33.29 -10.07
C GLU A 22 -7.08 -33.31 -9.29
N GLN A 23 -7.13 -34.00 -8.16
CA GLN A 23 -8.25 -34.01 -7.23
C GLN A 23 -8.58 -32.60 -6.73
N ALA A 24 -7.58 -31.82 -6.33
CA ALA A 24 -7.76 -30.43 -5.91
C ALA A 24 -8.33 -29.56 -7.03
N ALA A 25 -7.81 -29.72 -8.26
CA ALA A 25 -8.30 -29.00 -9.43
C ALA A 25 -9.75 -29.38 -9.77
N GLN A 26 -10.11 -30.67 -9.74
CA GLN A 26 -11.47 -31.13 -9.98
C GLN A 26 -12.43 -30.62 -8.91
N PHE A 27 -12.05 -30.68 -7.63
CA PHE A 27 -12.88 -30.16 -6.54
C PHE A 27 -13.11 -28.65 -6.70
N PHE A 28 -12.06 -27.88 -6.97
CA PHE A 28 -12.15 -26.43 -7.16
C PHE A 28 -12.99 -26.05 -8.39
N ALA A 29 -12.80 -26.74 -9.51
CA ALA A 29 -13.60 -26.53 -10.72
C ALA A 29 -15.08 -26.88 -10.49
N TRP A 30 -15.35 -28.00 -9.81
CA TRP A 30 -16.69 -28.43 -9.46
C TRP A 30 -17.40 -27.41 -8.56
N ILE A 31 -16.76 -26.98 -7.46
CA ILE A 31 -17.38 -26.02 -6.54
C ILE A 31 -17.59 -24.67 -7.23
N LEU A 32 -16.69 -24.25 -8.13
CA LEU A 32 -16.85 -23.01 -8.89
C LEU A 32 -18.13 -23.02 -9.73
N CYS A 33 -18.58 -24.16 -10.27
CA CYS A 33 -19.84 -24.24 -11.00
C CYS A 33 -21.09 -23.87 -10.16
N TRP A 34 -20.97 -23.79 -8.83
CA TRP A 34 -22.05 -23.36 -7.93
C TRP A 34 -22.16 -21.84 -7.79
N HIS A 35 -21.15 -21.04 -8.22
CA HIS A 35 -21.10 -19.59 -7.92
C HIS A 35 -22.31 -18.80 -8.41
N ASP A 36 -22.86 -19.20 -9.55
CA ASP A 36 -23.90 -18.48 -10.28
C ASP A 36 -25.28 -19.17 -10.21
N ILE A 37 -25.47 -20.17 -9.35
CA ILE A 37 -26.76 -20.89 -9.25
C ILE A 37 -27.93 -19.99 -8.88
N GLY A 38 -27.68 -18.84 -8.25
CA GLY A 38 -28.73 -17.85 -8.00
C GLY A 38 -29.30 -17.22 -9.26
N LYS A 39 -28.63 -17.34 -10.41
CA LYS A 39 -29.18 -16.93 -11.71
C LYS A 39 -30.32 -17.82 -12.18
N PHE A 40 -30.51 -19.03 -11.62
CA PHE A 40 -31.70 -19.84 -11.87
C PHE A 40 -32.97 -19.23 -11.27
N ALA A 41 -32.84 -18.26 -10.36
CA ALA A 41 -34.01 -17.59 -9.78
C ALA A 41 -34.91 -17.02 -10.86
N HIS A 42 -36.21 -17.24 -10.71
CA HIS A 42 -37.20 -16.68 -11.62
C HIS A 42 -37.06 -15.15 -11.71
N SER A 43 -36.82 -14.50 -10.57
CA SER A 43 -36.61 -13.05 -10.49
C SER A 43 -35.42 -12.57 -11.33
N PHE A 44 -34.39 -13.39 -11.50
CA PHE A 44 -33.22 -13.08 -12.33
C PHE A 44 -33.51 -13.36 -13.81
N GLN A 45 -34.08 -14.52 -14.13
CA GLN A 45 -34.40 -14.90 -15.51
C GLN A 45 -35.42 -13.93 -16.15
N GLN A 46 -36.36 -13.39 -15.36
CA GLN A 46 -37.36 -12.43 -15.84
C GLN A 46 -36.79 -11.06 -16.26
N LEU A 47 -35.51 -10.76 -15.97
CA LEU A 47 -34.83 -9.53 -16.40
C LEU A 47 -34.67 -9.44 -17.93
N TYR A 48 -34.68 -10.58 -18.62
CA TYR A 48 -34.63 -10.64 -20.08
C TYR A 48 -35.69 -11.61 -20.61
N ARG A 49 -36.46 -11.18 -21.60
CA ARG A 49 -37.50 -11.99 -22.24
C ARG A 49 -37.23 -12.05 -23.73
N HIS A 50 -37.32 -13.25 -24.30
CA HIS A 50 -37.13 -13.49 -25.72
C HIS A 50 -38.15 -14.53 -26.19
N GLU A 51 -38.66 -14.37 -27.41
CA GLU A 51 -39.70 -15.25 -27.97
C GLU A 51 -39.25 -16.71 -28.10
N ALA A 52 -37.96 -16.96 -28.29
CA ALA A 52 -37.42 -18.32 -28.31
C ALA A 52 -37.24 -18.96 -26.91
N LEU A 53 -37.44 -18.22 -25.82
CA LEU A 53 -37.34 -18.72 -24.45
C LEU A 53 -38.73 -19.09 -23.94
N ASN A 54 -38.83 -20.18 -23.18
CA ASN A 54 -40.07 -20.82 -22.74
C ASN A 54 -40.79 -20.01 -21.64
N ILE A 55 -41.17 -18.76 -21.95
CA ILE A 55 -41.84 -17.83 -21.03
C ILE A 55 -42.98 -17.12 -21.76
N PHE A 56 -43.82 -17.88 -22.47
CA PHE A 56 -45.06 -17.32 -23.01
C PHE A 56 -46.21 -17.51 -22.01
N ASN A 57 -46.87 -16.39 -21.70
CA ASN A 57 -48.16 -16.22 -20.98
C ASN A 57 -48.15 -15.92 -19.48
N GLU A 58 -47.04 -15.53 -18.85
CA GLU A 58 -47.07 -15.17 -17.42
C GLU A 58 -46.80 -13.68 -17.12
N PRO A 59 -47.59 -13.07 -16.20
CA PRO A 59 -47.41 -11.69 -15.80
C PRO A 59 -46.07 -11.51 -15.07
N THR A 60 -45.36 -10.44 -15.44
CA THR A 60 -44.16 -9.96 -14.75
C THR A 60 -44.48 -9.72 -13.28
N ARG A 61 -43.92 -10.54 -12.37
CA ARG A 61 -44.04 -10.28 -10.92
C ARG A 61 -42.98 -9.28 -10.48
N HIS A 62 -43.33 -8.44 -9.50
CA HIS A 62 -42.37 -7.59 -8.79
C HIS A 62 -41.75 -8.39 -7.65
N TYR A 63 -40.46 -8.69 -7.78
CA TYR A 63 -39.66 -9.30 -6.74
C TYR A 63 -38.81 -8.23 -6.05
N GLU A 64 -38.39 -8.49 -4.81
CA GLU A 64 -37.39 -7.67 -4.13
C GLU A 64 -36.07 -7.70 -4.91
N LYS A 65 -35.32 -6.59 -4.92
CA LYS A 65 -34.04 -6.53 -5.63
C LYS A 65 -32.93 -7.16 -4.78
N ILE A 66 -32.73 -8.46 -4.96
CA ILE A 66 -31.70 -9.24 -4.28
C ILE A 66 -30.61 -9.64 -5.28
N ALA A 67 -29.35 -9.51 -4.86
CA ALA A 67 -28.21 -9.93 -5.67
C ALA A 67 -28.23 -11.45 -5.92
N HIS A 68 -27.88 -11.90 -7.13
CA HIS A 68 -27.90 -13.33 -7.46
C HIS A 68 -26.92 -14.15 -6.62
N THR A 69 -25.86 -13.52 -6.10
CA THR A 69 -24.95 -14.13 -5.11
C THR A 69 -25.69 -14.57 -3.85
N THR A 70 -26.55 -13.69 -3.32
CA THR A 70 -27.37 -13.96 -2.14
C THR A 70 -28.48 -14.97 -2.45
N LEU A 71 -29.11 -14.85 -3.64
CA LEU A 71 -30.10 -15.83 -4.10
C LEU A 71 -29.51 -17.23 -4.25
N GLY A 72 -28.26 -17.36 -4.72
CA GLY A 72 -27.57 -18.63 -4.84
C GLY A 72 -27.30 -19.28 -3.49
N TYR A 73 -26.84 -18.49 -2.51
CA TYR A 73 -26.67 -18.95 -1.13
C TYR A 73 -28.00 -19.38 -0.51
N MET A 74 -29.08 -18.62 -0.74
CA MET A 74 -30.42 -18.95 -0.28
C MET A 74 -30.94 -20.25 -0.90
N LEU A 75 -30.78 -20.44 -2.22
CA LEU A 75 -31.17 -21.68 -2.93
C LEU A 75 -30.44 -22.90 -2.38
N TRP A 76 -29.14 -22.75 -2.09
CA TRP A 76 -28.37 -23.81 -1.46
C TRP A 76 -28.92 -24.13 -0.05
N ASN A 77 -29.08 -23.11 0.79
CA ASN A 77 -29.44 -23.30 2.20
C ASN A 77 -30.85 -23.89 2.38
N SER A 78 -31.81 -23.42 1.57
CA SER A 78 -33.22 -23.81 1.67
C SER A 78 -33.54 -25.16 1.01
N TRP A 79 -32.81 -25.55 -0.04
CA TRP A 79 -33.22 -26.68 -0.87
C TRP A 79 -32.09 -27.58 -1.36
N LEU A 80 -31.06 -27.05 -2.05
CA LEU A 80 -30.01 -27.93 -2.62
C LEU A 80 -29.19 -28.65 -1.53
N SER A 81 -29.08 -28.07 -0.33
CA SER A 81 -28.40 -28.71 0.80
C SER A 81 -29.15 -29.94 1.37
N GLU A 82 -30.42 -30.12 1.00
CA GLU A 82 -31.25 -31.27 1.33
C GLU A 82 -31.22 -32.36 0.23
N CYS A 83 -30.38 -32.22 -0.79
CA CYS A 83 -30.20 -33.19 -1.87
C CYS A 83 -28.81 -33.87 -1.77
N PRO A 84 -28.66 -34.99 -1.02
CA PRO A 84 -27.37 -35.63 -0.76
C PRO A 84 -26.65 -36.10 -2.02
N GLU A 85 -27.40 -36.42 -3.08
CA GLU A 85 -26.87 -36.83 -4.38
C GLU A 85 -25.99 -35.76 -5.05
N LEU A 86 -26.11 -34.49 -4.63
CA LEU A 86 -25.27 -33.40 -5.12
C LEU A 86 -23.90 -33.35 -4.45
N PHE A 87 -23.73 -33.94 -3.27
CA PHE A 87 -22.46 -33.87 -2.52
C PHE A 87 -21.42 -34.85 -3.06
N PRO A 88 -20.12 -34.51 -3.02
CA PRO A 88 -19.06 -35.44 -3.40
C PRO A 88 -19.10 -36.71 -2.54
N PRO A 89 -18.64 -37.86 -3.07
CA PRO A 89 -18.42 -39.05 -2.27
C PRO A 89 -17.52 -38.75 -1.05
N SER A 90 -17.92 -39.24 0.12
CA SER A 90 -17.18 -39.08 1.38
C SER A 90 -17.60 -40.15 2.38
N SER A 91 -16.72 -40.47 3.31
CA SER A 91 -17.00 -41.25 4.53
C SER A 91 -17.81 -40.46 5.57
N LEU A 92 -17.92 -39.14 5.40
CA LEU A 92 -18.74 -38.28 6.24
C LEU A 92 -20.24 -38.61 6.12
N SER A 93 -20.95 -38.57 7.24
CA SER A 93 -22.42 -38.62 7.23
C SER A 93 -23.00 -37.44 6.47
N VAL A 94 -24.21 -37.58 5.90
CA VAL A 94 -24.90 -36.51 5.15
C VAL A 94 -24.95 -35.18 5.92
N ARG A 95 -25.18 -35.23 7.24
CA ARG A 95 -25.21 -34.04 8.11
C ARG A 95 -23.86 -33.33 8.17
N LYS A 96 -22.76 -34.09 8.26
CA LYS A 96 -21.39 -33.56 8.28
C LYS A 96 -20.99 -33.01 6.92
N SER A 97 -21.31 -33.71 5.83
CA SER A 97 -21.10 -33.21 4.47
C SER A 97 -21.83 -31.89 4.23
N LYS A 98 -23.06 -31.75 4.75
CA LYS A 98 -23.80 -30.48 4.70
C LYS A 98 -23.06 -29.36 5.45
N ARG A 99 -22.54 -29.62 6.67
CA ARG A 99 -21.74 -28.63 7.44
C ARG A 99 -20.50 -28.19 6.68
N VAL A 100 -19.75 -29.15 6.13
CA VAL A 100 -18.56 -28.88 5.32
C VAL A 100 -18.92 -28.02 4.11
N MET A 101 -19.96 -28.37 3.37
CA MET A 101 -20.44 -27.58 2.23
C MET A 101 -20.86 -26.16 2.65
N ALA A 102 -21.43 -26.00 3.84
CA ALA A 102 -21.81 -24.68 4.39
C ALA A 102 -20.62 -23.73 4.53
N LEU A 103 -19.41 -24.26 4.80
CA LEU A 103 -18.18 -23.47 4.85
C LEU A 103 -17.79 -22.92 3.47
N TRP A 104 -17.96 -23.73 2.42
CA TRP A 104 -17.57 -23.39 1.05
C TRP A 104 -18.56 -22.46 0.35
N MET A 105 -19.85 -22.52 0.67
CA MET A 105 -20.85 -21.75 -0.07
C MET A 105 -20.67 -20.23 0.00
N PRO A 106 -20.36 -19.59 1.14
CA PRO A 106 -20.09 -18.16 1.17
C PRO A 106 -18.88 -17.75 0.33
N VAL A 107 -17.86 -18.60 0.24
CA VAL A 107 -16.65 -18.37 -0.57
C VAL A 107 -17.00 -18.35 -2.06
N THR A 108 -17.84 -19.29 -2.48
CA THR A 108 -18.22 -19.50 -3.89
C THR A 108 -19.32 -18.53 -4.34
N THR A 109 -20.40 -18.42 -3.58
CA THR A 109 -21.53 -17.55 -3.92
C THR A 109 -21.21 -16.07 -3.68
N GLY A 110 -20.21 -15.75 -2.84
CA GLY A 110 -19.70 -14.39 -2.61
C GLY A 110 -18.76 -13.84 -3.68
N HIS A 111 -18.71 -14.42 -4.88
CA HIS A 111 -17.76 -14.10 -5.95
C HIS A 111 -17.81 -12.64 -6.45
N HIS A 112 -18.87 -11.88 -6.16
CA HIS A 112 -18.90 -10.43 -6.41
C HIS A 112 -18.08 -9.63 -5.38
N GLY A 113 -17.28 -10.27 -4.54
CA GLY A 113 -16.33 -9.61 -3.64
C GLY A 113 -16.93 -9.18 -2.30
N ARG A 114 -18.09 -9.75 -1.94
CA ARG A 114 -18.67 -9.71 -0.59
C ARG A 114 -19.29 -11.08 -0.30
N PRO A 115 -19.13 -11.62 0.91
CA PRO A 115 -19.91 -12.79 1.34
C PRO A 115 -21.42 -12.51 1.18
N PRO A 116 -22.23 -13.54 0.85
CA PRO A 116 -23.68 -13.39 0.75
C PRO A 116 -24.29 -13.00 2.09
N GLU A 117 -25.39 -12.25 2.04
CA GLU A 117 -26.18 -11.92 3.22
C GLU A 117 -27.02 -13.13 3.67
N ALA A 118 -27.17 -13.32 4.97
CA ALA A 118 -28.08 -14.31 5.51
C ALA A 118 -29.51 -13.74 5.47
N ILE A 119 -30.28 -14.14 4.45
CA ILE A 119 -31.68 -13.74 4.28
C ILE A 119 -32.62 -14.92 4.59
N GLN A 120 -33.84 -14.61 5.03
CA GLN A 120 -34.90 -15.61 5.16
C GLN A 120 -35.32 -16.12 3.77
N GLU A 121 -35.95 -17.30 3.72
CA GLU A 121 -36.45 -17.86 2.47
C GLU A 121 -37.52 -16.93 1.88
N LEU A 122 -37.30 -16.50 0.64
CA LEU A 122 -38.20 -15.64 -0.12
C LEU A 122 -38.66 -16.34 -1.41
N ASP A 123 -39.85 -15.99 -1.90
CA ASP A 123 -40.46 -16.57 -3.12
C ASP A 123 -39.80 -16.04 -4.40
N HIS A 124 -38.52 -16.36 -4.61
CA HIS A 124 -37.75 -16.00 -5.82
C HIS A 124 -37.52 -17.18 -6.77
N PHE A 125 -37.81 -18.41 -6.31
CA PHE A 125 -37.57 -19.64 -7.04
C PHE A 125 -38.85 -20.47 -7.10
N ARG A 126 -39.22 -20.89 -8.31
CA ARG A 126 -40.26 -21.89 -8.53
C ARG A 126 -39.69 -23.28 -8.39
N GLN A 127 -40.56 -24.27 -8.25
CA GLN A 127 -40.12 -25.66 -8.21
C GLN A 127 -39.37 -26.07 -9.49
N GLN A 128 -39.77 -25.58 -10.66
CA GLN A 128 -39.06 -25.85 -11.92
C GLN A 128 -37.67 -25.23 -11.97
N ASP A 129 -37.50 -24.01 -11.42
CA ASP A 129 -36.20 -23.33 -11.36
C ASP A 129 -35.24 -24.08 -10.42
N LYS A 130 -35.80 -24.51 -9.28
CA LYS A 130 -35.17 -25.43 -8.33
C LYS A 130 -34.72 -26.69 -9.10
N ASP A 131 -35.65 -27.46 -9.67
CA ASP A 131 -35.36 -28.72 -10.37
C ASP A 131 -34.29 -28.56 -11.47
N ALA A 132 -34.36 -27.47 -12.25
CA ALA A 132 -33.35 -27.15 -13.27
C ALA A 132 -31.95 -26.92 -12.68
N ALA A 133 -31.84 -26.22 -11.54
CA ALA A 133 -30.56 -26.01 -10.86
C ALA A 133 -29.99 -27.34 -10.34
N ARG A 134 -30.83 -28.20 -9.75
CA ARG A 134 -30.43 -29.54 -9.29
C ARG A 134 -29.95 -30.41 -10.46
N ASP A 135 -30.70 -30.47 -11.55
CA ASP A 135 -30.36 -31.25 -12.73
C ASP A 135 -29.06 -30.77 -13.40
N PHE A 136 -28.86 -29.45 -13.44
CA PHE A 136 -27.60 -28.85 -13.90
C PHE A 136 -26.42 -29.32 -13.04
N LEU A 137 -26.52 -29.20 -11.71
CA LEU A 137 -25.45 -29.59 -10.79
C LEU A 137 -25.16 -31.10 -10.81
N LEU A 138 -26.17 -31.95 -10.98
CA LEU A 138 -25.98 -33.39 -11.16
C LEU A 138 -25.19 -33.73 -12.43
N ARG A 139 -25.49 -33.06 -13.55
CA ARG A 139 -24.75 -33.22 -14.81
C ARG A 139 -23.32 -32.72 -14.72
N ILE A 140 -23.12 -31.59 -14.04
CA ILE A 140 -21.78 -31.01 -13.78
C ILE A 140 -20.96 -31.93 -12.89
N LYS A 141 -21.54 -32.52 -11.84
CA LYS A 141 -20.86 -33.46 -10.94
C LYS A 141 -20.24 -34.64 -11.71
N ALA A 142 -20.90 -35.15 -12.75
CA ALA A 142 -20.40 -36.24 -13.57
C ALA A 142 -19.12 -35.90 -14.36
N LEU A 143 -18.81 -34.61 -14.57
CA LEU A 143 -17.58 -34.18 -15.23
C LEU A 143 -16.34 -34.29 -14.34
N PHE A 144 -16.51 -34.45 -13.03
CA PHE A 144 -15.44 -34.39 -12.03
C PHE A 144 -15.41 -35.68 -11.18
N PRO A 145 -14.97 -36.82 -11.73
CA PRO A 145 -15.05 -38.12 -11.06
C PRO A 145 -14.14 -38.26 -9.83
N LEU A 146 -13.13 -37.40 -9.67
CA LEU A 146 -12.15 -37.49 -8.57
C LEU A 146 -12.53 -36.65 -7.35
N ILE A 147 -13.65 -35.91 -7.37
CA ILE A 147 -14.04 -35.03 -6.25
C ILE A 147 -14.32 -35.84 -4.98
N THR A 148 -13.84 -35.35 -3.84
CA THR A 148 -14.08 -35.94 -2.52
C THR A 148 -14.18 -34.84 -1.46
N LEU A 149 -14.80 -35.13 -0.32
CA LEU A 149 -14.73 -34.29 0.88
C LEU A 149 -13.79 -34.90 1.92
N PRO A 150 -12.65 -34.26 2.24
CA PRO A 150 -11.80 -34.64 3.36
C PRO A 150 -12.55 -34.59 4.70
N GLU A 151 -12.32 -35.58 5.58
CA GLU A 151 -12.94 -35.62 6.91
C GLU A 151 -12.50 -34.46 7.81
N ALA A 152 -11.24 -34.05 7.68
CA ALA A 152 -10.63 -32.96 8.43
C ALA A 152 -11.42 -31.63 8.32
N TRP A 153 -12.23 -31.42 7.28
CA TRP A 153 -13.02 -30.20 7.12
C TRP A 153 -14.21 -30.08 8.08
N ASP A 154 -14.61 -31.16 8.77
CA ASP A 154 -15.65 -31.14 9.81
C ASP A 154 -15.05 -31.01 11.23
N GLU A 155 -13.72 -31.04 11.35
CA GLU A 155 -12.96 -30.95 12.61
C GLU A 155 -12.58 -29.50 12.92
N ASP A 156 -12.45 -29.16 14.21
CA ASP A 156 -12.20 -27.77 14.64
C ASP A 156 -10.91 -27.19 14.03
N GLU A 157 -9.82 -27.96 13.99
CA GLU A 157 -8.56 -27.53 13.38
C GLU A 157 -8.69 -27.26 11.87
N GLY A 158 -9.42 -28.11 11.15
CA GLY A 158 -9.65 -27.94 9.71
C GLY A 158 -10.59 -26.77 9.41
N ILE A 159 -11.57 -26.50 10.27
CA ILE A 159 -12.43 -25.31 10.18
C ILE A 159 -11.61 -24.04 10.36
N ASP A 160 -10.75 -23.98 11.37
CA ASP A 160 -9.88 -22.83 11.63
C ASP A 160 -8.92 -22.59 10.45
N GLN A 161 -8.33 -23.66 9.92
CA GLN A 161 -7.45 -23.58 8.76
C GLN A 161 -8.21 -23.12 7.51
N PHE A 162 -9.42 -23.63 7.29
CA PHE A 162 -10.30 -23.19 6.21
C PHE A 162 -10.62 -21.70 6.32
N GLN A 163 -11.00 -21.21 7.50
CA GLN A 163 -11.31 -19.78 7.69
C GLN A 163 -10.14 -18.89 7.30
N GLN A 164 -8.91 -19.27 7.65
CA GLN A 164 -7.70 -18.50 7.29
C GLN A 164 -7.46 -18.45 5.77
N LEU A 165 -7.67 -19.58 5.09
CA LEU A 165 -7.39 -19.76 3.66
C LEU A 165 -8.55 -19.36 2.74
N SER A 166 -9.78 -19.32 3.27
CA SER A 166 -11.01 -19.06 2.53
C SER A 166 -10.98 -17.74 1.75
N TRP A 167 -10.31 -16.71 2.26
CA TRP A 167 -10.13 -15.44 1.59
C TRP A 167 -9.30 -15.56 0.30
N PHE A 168 -8.23 -16.35 0.30
CA PHE A 168 -7.39 -16.56 -0.89
C PHE A 168 -8.12 -17.42 -1.94
N ILE A 169 -8.83 -18.44 -1.48
CA ILE A 169 -9.66 -19.27 -2.35
C ILE A 169 -10.79 -18.46 -2.97
N SER A 170 -11.45 -17.60 -2.18
CA SER A 170 -12.47 -16.68 -2.68
C SER A 170 -11.93 -15.75 -3.75
N ALA A 171 -10.69 -15.25 -3.59
CA ALA A 171 -10.04 -14.43 -4.60
C ALA A 171 -9.89 -15.19 -5.94
N ALA A 172 -9.52 -16.46 -5.89
CA ALA A 172 -9.44 -17.32 -7.07
C ALA A 172 -10.82 -17.52 -7.74
N VAL A 173 -11.89 -17.67 -6.97
CA VAL A 173 -13.27 -17.73 -7.48
C VAL A 173 -13.60 -16.46 -8.28
N VAL A 174 -13.27 -15.26 -7.73
CA VAL A 174 -13.49 -13.98 -8.43
C VAL A 174 -12.69 -13.91 -9.73
N LEU A 175 -11.42 -14.31 -9.70
CA LEU A 175 -10.57 -14.29 -10.89
C LEU A 175 -11.09 -15.23 -11.97
N ALA A 176 -11.58 -16.41 -11.60
CA ALA A 176 -12.15 -17.36 -12.53
C ALA A 176 -13.45 -16.84 -13.18
N ASP A 177 -14.35 -16.22 -12.40
CA ASP A 177 -15.57 -15.56 -12.92
C ASP A 177 -15.22 -14.43 -13.90
N TRP A 178 -14.24 -13.58 -13.55
CA TRP A 178 -13.81 -12.48 -14.42
C TRP A 178 -13.20 -12.97 -15.73
N THR A 179 -12.40 -14.03 -15.68
CA THR A 179 -11.82 -14.64 -16.89
C THR A 179 -12.90 -15.33 -17.73
N GLY A 180 -13.83 -16.06 -17.10
CA GLY A 180 -14.97 -16.68 -17.78
C GLY A 180 -15.95 -15.68 -18.41
N SER A 181 -16.04 -14.48 -17.83
CA SER A 181 -16.88 -13.38 -18.33
C SER A 181 -16.28 -12.61 -19.51
N ALA A 182 -15.02 -12.86 -19.87
CA ALA A 182 -14.35 -12.17 -20.97
C ALA A 182 -14.88 -12.67 -22.33
N SER A 183 -15.81 -11.92 -22.91
CA SER A 183 -16.49 -12.27 -24.19
C SER A 183 -15.56 -12.47 -25.38
N ARG A 184 -14.35 -11.88 -25.33
CA ARG A 184 -13.29 -12.11 -26.32
C ARG A 184 -12.88 -13.59 -26.40
N TYR A 185 -12.86 -14.30 -25.27
CA TYR A 185 -12.46 -15.71 -25.19
C TYR A 185 -13.67 -16.64 -25.12
N PHE A 186 -14.72 -16.20 -24.42
CA PHE A 186 -15.95 -16.94 -24.23
C PHE A 186 -17.11 -16.22 -24.93
N PRO A 187 -17.25 -16.36 -26.26
CA PRO A 187 -18.38 -15.81 -26.98
C PRO A 187 -19.69 -16.43 -26.48
N ARG A 188 -20.74 -15.61 -26.41
CA ARG A 188 -22.05 -16.04 -25.92
C ARG A 188 -22.67 -17.06 -26.89
N THR A 189 -23.16 -18.18 -26.35
CA THR A 189 -23.80 -19.24 -27.14
C THR A 189 -25.20 -19.49 -26.61
N ALA A 190 -26.20 -19.43 -27.50
CA ALA A 190 -27.59 -19.74 -27.19
C ALA A 190 -28.04 -21.10 -27.77
N GLU A 191 -27.18 -21.76 -28.53
CA GLU A 191 -27.45 -23.07 -29.12
C GLU A 191 -27.44 -24.17 -28.05
N LYS A 192 -28.45 -25.04 -28.08
CA LYS A 192 -28.56 -26.17 -27.16
C LYS A 192 -27.48 -27.22 -27.48
N MET A 193 -26.71 -27.62 -26.48
CA MET A 193 -25.71 -28.66 -26.61
C MET A 193 -25.55 -29.51 -25.34
N PRO A 194 -25.00 -30.73 -25.44
CA PRO A 194 -24.61 -31.52 -24.28
C PRO A 194 -23.54 -30.82 -23.43
N VAL A 195 -23.58 -31.04 -22.12
CA VAL A 195 -22.70 -30.37 -21.15
C VAL A 195 -21.24 -30.80 -21.34
N ASP A 196 -21.00 -32.08 -21.62
CA ASP A 196 -19.69 -32.66 -21.94
C ASP A 196 -19.06 -32.00 -23.19
N THR A 197 -19.88 -31.77 -24.22
CA THR A 197 -19.45 -31.14 -25.47
C THR A 197 -19.08 -29.68 -25.22
N TYR A 198 -19.90 -28.94 -24.48
CA TYR A 198 -19.58 -27.56 -24.09
C TYR A 198 -18.32 -27.49 -23.22
N TRP A 199 -18.15 -28.42 -22.28
CA TRP A 199 -17.00 -28.47 -21.38
C TRP A 199 -15.68 -28.60 -22.14
N GLN A 200 -15.60 -29.47 -23.15
CA GLN A 200 -14.40 -29.60 -23.99
C GLN A 200 -14.08 -28.29 -24.75
N GLN A 201 -15.10 -27.62 -25.28
CA GLN A 201 -14.93 -26.32 -25.93
C GLN A 201 -14.47 -25.24 -24.94
N ALA A 202 -15.05 -25.23 -23.73
CA ALA A 202 -14.69 -24.29 -22.67
C ALA A 202 -13.25 -24.49 -22.20
N LEU A 203 -12.78 -25.74 -22.07
CA LEU A 203 -11.39 -26.06 -21.72
C LEU A 203 -10.40 -25.54 -22.79
N ALA A 204 -10.70 -25.75 -24.07
CA ALA A 204 -9.86 -25.24 -25.17
C ALA A 204 -9.77 -23.71 -25.15
N LYS A 205 -10.91 -23.02 -24.97
CA LYS A 205 -10.96 -21.56 -24.84
C LYS A 205 -10.24 -21.04 -23.60
N ALA A 206 -10.39 -21.75 -22.48
CA ALA A 206 -9.74 -21.42 -21.21
C ALA A 206 -8.21 -21.49 -21.33
N GLN A 207 -7.67 -22.43 -22.11
CA GLN A 207 -6.22 -22.52 -22.32
C GLN A 207 -5.65 -21.25 -22.96
N THR A 208 -6.37 -20.65 -23.90
CA THR A 208 -6.02 -19.35 -24.49
C THR A 208 -6.29 -18.18 -23.54
N ALA A 209 -7.37 -18.23 -22.74
CA ALA A 209 -7.67 -17.16 -21.80
C ALA A 209 -6.64 -17.10 -20.64
N ILE A 210 -6.12 -18.26 -20.23
CA ILE A 210 -5.16 -18.37 -19.13
C ILE A 210 -3.80 -17.77 -19.49
N THR A 211 -3.41 -17.73 -20.77
CA THR A 211 -2.14 -17.09 -21.19
C THR A 211 -2.10 -15.58 -20.94
N LEU A 212 -3.25 -14.95 -20.63
CA LEU A 212 -3.31 -13.56 -20.18
C LEU A 212 -2.78 -13.36 -18.76
N PHE A 213 -2.83 -14.39 -17.91
CA PHE A 213 -2.23 -14.30 -16.59
C PHE A 213 -0.71 -14.36 -16.77
N PRO A 214 0.05 -13.41 -16.21
CA PRO A 214 1.49 -13.47 -16.27
C PRO A 214 1.99 -14.74 -15.59
N SER A 215 2.96 -15.39 -16.22
CA SER A 215 3.74 -16.45 -15.59
C SER A 215 4.50 -15.88 -14.40
N ALA A 216 4.53 -16.62 -13.28
CA ALA A 216 5.34 -16.22 -12.13
C ALA A 216 6.80 -16.04 -12.58
N ALA A 217 7.36 -14.86 -12.31
CA ALA A 217 8.74 -14.57 -12.62
C ALA A 217 9.69 -15.26 -11.64
N ASN A 218 10.82 -15.79 -12.15
CA ASN A 218 11.85 -16.35 -11.31
C ASN A 218 12.71 -15.23 -10.73
N VAL A 219 12.88 -15.23 -9.42
CA VAL A 219 13.73 -14.27 -8.71
C VAL A 219 15.21 -14.53 -9.05
N SER A 220 15.98 -13.47 -9.27
CA SER A 220 17.43 -13.56 -9.47
C SER A 220 18.15 -13.87 -8.16
N ALA A 221 19.30 -14.57 -8.25
CA ALA A 221 20.16 -14.72 -7.08
C ALA A 221 20.68 -13.35 -6.62
N PHE A 222 20.78 -13.16 -5.30
CA PHE A 222 21.42 -11.98 -4.74
C PHE A 222 22.94 -12.16 -4.80
N THR A 223 23.64 -11.34 -5.58
CA THR A 223 25.11 -11.36 -5.71
C THR A 223 25.76 -10.22 -4.92
N ASP A 224 25.42 -8.99 -5.28
CA ASP A 224 25.99 -7.78 -4.70
C ASP A 224 25.00 -6.60 -4.76
N ILE A 225 25.38 -5.51 -4.10
CA ILE A 225 24.61 -4.26 -4.08
C ILE A 225 24.65 -3.52 -5.42
N GLU A 226 25.74 -3.65 -6.17
CA GLU A 226 25.99 -2.93 -7.43
C GLU A 226 25.02 -3.36 -8.53
N THR A 227 24.58 -4.62 -8.50
CA THR A 227 23.58 -5.18 -9.41
C THR A 227 22.25 -4.40 -9.35
N LEU A 228 21.81 -4.02 -8.14
CA LEU A 228 20.60 -3.20 -7.98
C LEU A 228 20.89 -1.70 -8.07
N PHE A 229 22.05 -1.28 -7.57
CA PHE A 229 22.41 0.12 -7.44
C PHE A 229 23.85 0.38 -7.90
N PRO A 230 24.10 0.48 -9.23
CA PRO A 230 25.45 0.67 -9.77
C PRO A 230 26.15 1.96 -9.32
N PHE A 231 25.38 2.92 -8.79
CA PHE A 231 25.90 4.19 -8.28
C PHE A 231 26.43 4.10 -6.83
N ILE A 232 26.18 3.00 -6.11
CA ILE A 232 26.68 2.81 -4.75
C ILE A 232 28.07 2.18 -4.81
N GLN A 233 29.11 2.99 -4.61
CA GLN A 233 30.49 2.52 -4.55
C GLN A 233 30.86 1.96 -3.17
N HIS A 234 30.29 2.52 -2.11
CA HIS A 234 30.47 2.08 -0.74
C HIS A 234 29.11 2.07 -0.03
N PRO A 235 28.68 0.95 0.57
CA PRO A 235 27.41 0.89 1.27
C PRO A 235 27.42 1.83 2.48
N THR A 236 26.30 2.49 2.76
CA THR A 236 26.12 3.20 4.04
C THR A 236 26.06 2.22 5.19
N PRO A 237 26.28 2.63 6.46
CA PRO A 237 26.30 1.67 7.57
C PRO A 237 24.99 0.86 7.69
N LEU A 238 23.84 1.48 7.41
CA LEU A 238 22.54 0.79 7.38
C LEU A 238 22.44 -0.21 6.22
N GLN A 239 22.93 0.14 5.03
CA GLN A 239 22.98 -0.78 3.89
C GLN A 239 23.90 -1.97 4.16
N GLN A 240 25.06 -1.72 4.80
CA GLN A 240 25.99 -2.75 5.22
C GLN A 240 25.34 -3.71 6.24
N LYS A 241 24.62 -3.18 7.23
CA LYS A 241 23.86 -4.02 8.16
C LYS A 241 22.78 -4.82 7.47
N ALA A 242 22.07 -4.24 6.50
CA ALA A 242 21.10 -4.96 5.68
C ALA A 242 21.71 -6.11 4.86
N LEU A 243 23.01 -6.06 4.51
CA LEU A 243 23.74 -7.16 3.88
C LEU A 243 24.16 -8.25 4.88
N GLU A 244 24.49 -7.87 6.11
CA GLU A 244 25.01 -8.78 7.16
C GLU A 244 23.91 -9.53 7.94
N LEU A 245 22.69 -9.00 7.99
CA LEU A 245 21.59 -9.62 8.75
C LEU A 245 21.32 -11.07 8.32
N ASP A 246 21.07 -11.93 9.30
CA ASP A 246 20.56 -13.27 9.02
C ASP A 246 19.07 -13.19 8.66
N ILE A 247 18.76 -13.66 7.45
CA ILE A 247 17.40 -13.66 6.90
C ILE A 247 16.89 -15.09 6.68
N ASN A 248 17.71 -16.10 6.97
CA ASN A 248 17.39 -17.50 6.66
C ASN A 248 16.41 -18.12 7.66
N VAL A 249 16.01 -17.37 8.69
CA VAL A 249 14.99 -17.78 9.67
C VAL A 249 13.66 -18.08 8.97
N ASP A 250 13.02 -19.18 9.38
CA ASP A 250 11.73 -19.59 8.85
C ASP A 250 10.56 -18.78 9.41
N GLY A 251 9.51 -18.67 8.60
CA GLY A 251 8.30 -17.93 8.93
C GLY A 251 8.40 -16.43 8.65
N ALA A 252 7.44 -15.70 9.21
CA ALA A 252 7.33 -14.25 9.04
C ALA A 252 8.49 -13.51 9.72
N GLN A 253 8.86 -12.36 9.16
CA GLN A 253 9.90 -11.48 9.69
C GLN A 253 9.46 -10.02 9.59
N LEU A 254 9.65 -9.24 10.64
CA LEU A 254 9.46 -7.79 10.67
C LEU A 254 10.81 -7.11 10.82
N PHE A 255 11.06 -6.12 9.98
CA PHE A 255 12.23 -5.26 10.06
C PHE A 255 11.79 -3.81 10.25
N ILE A 256 12.39 -3.11 11.21
CA ILE A 256 12.19 -1.67 11.43
C ILE A 256 13.56 -1.01 11.27
N LEU A 257 13.68 -0.16 10.24
CA LEU A 257 14.90 0.57 9.91
C LEU A 257 14.69 2.06 10.25
N GLU A 258 15.39 2.52 11.29
CA GLU A 258 15.29 3.88 11.82
C GLU A 258 16.60 4.62 11.55
N ASP A 259 16.58 5.66 10.70
CA ASP A 259 17.74 6.51 10.40
C ASP A 259 17.28 7.84 9.78
N VAL A 260 18.17 8.84 9.73
CA VAL A 260 17.86 10.17 9.22
C VAL A 260 17.51 10.15 7.74
N THR A 261 16.83 11.19 7.26
CA THR A 261 16.51 11.30 5.83
C THR A 261 17.80 11.39 5.00
N GLY A 262 17.89 10.64 3.91
CA GLY A 262 19.09 10.62 3.05
C GLY A 262 20.19 9.63 3.46
N ALA A 263 20.05 8.92 4.59
CA ALA A 263 21.02 7.90 5.01
C ALA A 263 21.03 6.61 4.16
N GLY A 264 20.10 6.48 3.21
CA GLY A 264 19.99 5.32 2.31
C GLY A 264 19.06 4.21 2.81
N LYS A 265 18.04 4.56 3.62
CA LYS A 265 17.01 3.61 4.13
C LYS A 265 16.31 2.85 3.01
N THR A 266 15.93 3.55 1.94
CA THR A 266 15.23 2.96 0.78
C THR A 266 16.08 1.87 0.11
N GLU A 267 17.36 2.14 -0.13
CA GLU A 267 18.29 1.17 -0.72
C GLU A 267 18.54 -0.01 0.23
N ALA A 268 18.73 0.24 1.54
CA ALA A 268 18.88 -0.81 2.54
C ALA A 268 17.66 -1.75 2.57
N ALA A 269 16.45 -1.19 2.47
CA ALA A 269 15.20 -1.94 2.43
C ALA A 269 15.07 -2.78 1.15
N LEU A 270 15.46 -2.24 -0.01
CA LEU A 270 15.43 -2.96 -1.29
C LEU A 270 16.48 -4.06 -1.36
N ILE A 271 17.68 -3.85 -0.79
CA ILE A 271 18.70 -4.90 -0.62
C ILE A 271 18.11 -6.05 0.20
N LEU A 272 17.55 -5.73 1.37
CA LEU A 272 16.94 -6.72 2.24
C LEU A 272 15.77 -7.45 1.55
N ALA A 273 14.94 -6.73 0.80
CA ALA A 273 13.84 -7.31 0.03
C ALA A 273 14.35 -8.28 -1.04
N HIS A 274 15.39 -7.92 -1.80
CA HIS A 274 15.96 -8.82 -2.81
C HIS A 274 16.60 -10.05 -2.16
N ARG A 275 17.32 -9.90 -1.04
CA ARG A 275 17.87 -11.04 -0.30
C ARG A 275 16.76 -12.00 0.17
N LEU A 276 15.67 -11.48 0.73
CA LEU A 276 14.51 -12.29 1.15
C LEU A 276 13.82 -12.99 -0.02
N MET A 277 13.67 -12.31 -1.16
CA MET A 277 13.12 -12.92 -2.37
C MET A 277 14.05 -14.02 -2.91
N ALA A 278 15.36 -13.77 -2.96
CA ALA A 278 16.36 -14.73 -3.43
C ALA A 278 16.44 -15.97 -2.51
N ALA A 279 16.16 -15.81 -1.22
CA ALA A 279 16.02 -16.91 -0.26
C ALA A 279 14.66 -17.65 -0.36
N GLY A 280 13.81 -17.31 -1.34
CA GLY A 280 12.52 -17.95 -1.57
C GLY A 280 11.43 -17.55 -0.57
N LYS A 281 11.65 -16.52 0.25
CA LYS A 281 10.67 -16.05 1.26
C LYS A 281 9.54 -15.21 0.64
N ALA A 282 9.72 -14.72 -0.58
CA ALA A 282 8.72 -13.97 -1.33
C ALA A 282 8.99 -14.03 -2.85
N GLN A 283 7.97 -13.76 -3.66
CA GLN A 283 8.08 -13.69 -5.13
C GLN A 283 7.92 -12.27 -5.68
N GLY A 284 7.85 -11.29 -4.80
CA GLY A 284 7.67 -9.90 -5.18
C GLY A 284 7.55 -9.00 -3.96
N LEU A 285 7.23 -7.73 -4.21
CA LEU A 285 7.13 -6.73 -3.16
C LEU A 285 6.06 -5.69 -3.47
N TYR A 286 5.51 -5.11 -2.42
CA TYR A 286 4.69 -3.91 -2.49
C TYR A 286 5.35 -2.78 -1.70
N PHE A 287 5.72 -1.71 -2.40
CA PHE A 287 6.31 -0.51 -1.83
C PHE A 287 5.19 0.52 -1.58
N GLY A 288 4.77 0.62 -0.33
CA GLY A 288 3.76 1.55 0.16
C GLY A 288 4.41 2.84 0.66
N LEU A 289 3.98 3.98 0.11
CA LEU A 289 4.47 5.31 0.46
C LEU A 289 3.33 6.20 1.00
N PRO A 290 3.62 7.26 1.78
CA PRO A 290 2.57 8.06 2.44
C PRO A 290 1.74 8.89 1.45
N THR A 291 2.29 9.32 0.31
CA THR A 291 1.56 10.17 -0.64
C THR A 291 1.74 9.75 -2.10
N MET A 292 0.82 10.18 -2.97
CA MET A 292 0.91 9.88 -4.40
C MET A 292 2.18 10.44 -5.05
N ALA A 293 2.66 11.61 -4.61
CA ALA A 293 3.88 12.21 -5.17
C ALA A 293 5.10 11.34 -4.84
N THR A 294 5.20 10.89 -3.59
CA THR A 294 6.25 9.96 -3.15
C THR A 294 6.19 8.64 -3.94
N ALA A 295 4.97 8.12 -4.19
CA ALA A 295 4.75 6.91 -4.98
C ALA A 295 5.18 7.05 -6.45
N ASN A 296 4.89 8.18 -7.08
CA ASN A 296 5.29 8.47 -8.45
C ASN A 296 6.82 8.51 -8.59
N ALA A 297 7.49 9.27 -7.72
CA ALA A 297 8.94 9.38 -7.70
C ALA A 297 9.59 8.02 -7.47
N MET A 298 9.07 7.21 -6.54
CA MET A 298 9.59 5.88 -6.28
C MET A 298 9.33 4.92 -7.44
N PHE A 299 8.21 5.04 -8.15
CA PHE A 299 7.92 4.25 -9.34
C PHE A 299 8.91 4.54 -10.47
N GLU A 300 9.23 5.81 -10.72
CA GLU A 300 10.24 6.18 -11.71
C GLU A 300 11.63 5.64 -11.36
N ARG A 301 11.98 5.64 -10.07
CA ARG A 301 13.23 5.04 -9.58
C ARG A 301 13.23 3.52 -9.77
N MET A 302 12.17 2.84 -9.34
CA MET A 302 12.03 1.39 -9.48
C MET A 302 12.01 0.96 -10.94
N ALA A 303 11.39 1.72 -11.84
CA ALA A 303 11.27 1.37 -13.26
C ALA A 303 12.62 1.12 -13.95
N ASN A 304 13.71 1.70 -13.43
CA ASN A 304 15.05 1.51 -13.98
C ASN A 304 15.78 0.27 -13.42
N THR A 305 15.38 -0.25 -12.25
CA THR A 305 16.17 -1.27 -11.51
C THR A 305 15.39 -2.54 -11.17
N TRP A 306 14.05 -2.51 -11.17
CA TRP A 306 13.20 -3.61 -10.72
C TRP A 306 13.40 -4.93 -11.50
N LEU A 307 13.79 -4.85 -12.78
CA LEU A 307 14.08 -6.04 -13.59
C LEU A 307 15.28 -6.83 -13.04
N ALA A 308 16.23 -6.17 -12.37
CA ALA A 308 17.38 -6.83 -11.76
C ALA A 308 17.00 -7.75 -10.58
N LEU A 309 15.78 -7.62 -10.03
CA LEU A 309 15.24 -8.53 -9.01
C LEU A 309 14.87 -9.92 -9.57
N TYR A 310 14.81 -10.07 -10.90
CA TYR A 310 14.36 -11.29 -11.56
C TYR A 310 15.39 -11.77 -12.57
N GLN A 311 15.28 -13.04 -12.97
CA GLN A 311 16.15 -13.60 -14.00
C GLN A 311 15.93 -12.92 -15.36
N PRO A 312 16.95 -12.77 -16.22
CA PRO A 312 16.84 -12.04 -17.49
C PRO A 312 15.81 -12.59 -18.48
N ASP A 313 15.50 -13.88 -18.39
CA ASP A 313 14.49 -14.59 -19.19
C ASP A 313 13.06 -14.44 -18.63
N SER A 314 12.93 -13.99 -17.39
CA SER A 314 11.66 -13.74 -16.73
C SER A 314 11.02 -12.45 -17.22
N ARG A 315 9.68 -12.39 -17.17
CA ARG A 315 8.89 -11.22 -17.55
C ARG A 315 8.00 -10.77 -16.40
N PRO A 316 8.58 -10.29 -15.29
CA PRO A 316 7.81 -9.81 -14.15
C PRO A 316 6.93 -8.61 -14.55
N SER A 317 5.98 -8.24 -13.71
CA SER A 317 5.13 -7.06 -13.88
C SER A 317 5.42 -5.99 -12.83
N LEU A 318 5.43 -4.72 -13.27
CA LEU A 318 5.57 -3.54 -12.44
C LEU A 318 4.31 -2.66 -12.59
N ILE A 319 3.71 -2.23 -11.48
CA ILE A 319 2.54 -1.36 -11.52
C ILE A 319 2.57 -0.23 -10.50
N LEU A 320 2.04 0.92 -10.94
CA LEU A 320 1.75 2.08 -10.11
C LEU A 320 0.33 1.98 -9.54
N ALA A 321 0.20 1.91 -8.21
CA ALA A 321 -1.03 1.67 -7.49
C ALA A 321 -1.47 2.93 -6.69
N HIS A 322 -2.11 3.88 -7.37
CA HIS A 322 -2.89 4.96 -6.74
C HIS A 322 -3.99 5.50 -7.67
N SER A 323 -4.91 6.30 -7.13
CA SER A 323 -6.14 6.73 -7.82
C SER A 323 -5.93 7.63 -9.05
N ALA A 324 -4.77 8.26 -9.19
CA ALA A 324 -4.44 9.19 -10.28
C ALA A 324 -3.50 8.60 -11.35
N ARG A 325 -3.25 7.28 -11.33
CA ARG A 325 -2.29 6.60 -12.24
C ARG A 325 -2.51 6.85 -13.73
N ARG A 326 -3.78 7.02 -14.16
CA ARG A 326 -4.17 7.27 -15.56
C ARG A 326 -3.69 8.63 -16.11
N LEU A 327 -3.22 9.52 -15.25
CA LEU A 327 -2.74 10.85 -15.63
C LEU A 327 -1.22 10.91 -15.80
N MET A 328 -0.50 9.79 -15.61
CA MET A 328 0.95 9.76 -15.76
C MET A 328 1.37 9.30 -17.16
N ASP A 329 2.13 10.14 -17.86
CA ASP A 329 2.57 9.88 -19.22
C ASP A 329 3.46 8.64 -19.35
N ARG A 330 4.34 8.32 -18.39
CA ARG A 330 5.16 7.09 -18.44
C ARG A 330 4.33 5.82 -18.19
N PHE A 331 3.38 5.86 -17.26
CA PHE A 331 2.44 4.75 -17.03
C PHE A 331 1.55 4.55 -18.26
N ASN A 332 1.05 5.65 -18.82
CA ASN A 332 0.34 5.61 -20.08
C ASN A 332 1.25 5.13 -21.20
N GLN A 333 2.50 5.55 -21.36
CA GLN A 333 3.39 5.02 -22.41
C GLN A 333 3.63 3.51 -22.24
N SER A 334 3.72 2.99 -21.01
CA SER A 334 3.80 1.55 -20.75
C SER A 334 2.51 0.77 -21.07
N ILE A 335 1.37 1.46 -21.21
CA ILE A 335 0.05 0.89 -21.52
C ILE A 335 -0.39 1.20 -22.98
N TRP A 336 -0.06 2.37 -23.52
CA TRP A 336 -0.54 2.91 -24.80
C TRP A 336 0.31 2.43 -25.98
N SER A 337 1.53 1.92 -25.74
CA SER A 337 2.23 1.08 -26.72
C SER A 337 1.45 -0.19 -27.08
N VAL A 338 0.44 -0.57 -26.27
CA VAL A 338 -0.46 -1.72 -26.46
C VAL A 338 -1.72 -1.36 -27.26
N THR A 339 -2.21 -0.12 -27.18
CA THR A 339 -3.52 0.27 -27.76
C THR A 339 -3.42 0.83 -29.18
N LEU A 340 -2.26 1.35 -29.59
CA LEU A 340 -2.05 1.96 -30.93
C LEU A 340 -1.47 1.00 -31.97
N SER A 341 -0.96 -0.16 -31.56
CA SER A 341 -0.51 -1.26 -32.44
C SER A 341 -1.69 -2.17 -32.83
N GLY A 342 -2.77 -1.55 -33.31
CA GLY A 342 -3.90 -2.21 -33.95
C GLY A 342 -3.61 -2.64 -35.39
N THR A 343 -2.42 -3.15 -35.66
CA THR A 343 -2.06 -3.73 -36.96
C THR A 343 -1.90 -5.24 -36.83
N GLU A 344 -2.75 -5.93 -37.58
CA GLU A 344 -2.80 -7.37 -37.79
C GLU A 344 -1.47 -7.89 -38.36
N GLU A 345 -0.45 -8.10 -37.52
CA GLU A 345 0.59 -9.11 -37.76
C GLU A 345 1.46 -9.27 -36.49
N PRO A 346 1.66 -10.51 -35.99
CA PRO A 346 2.45 -10.76 -34.80
C PRO A 346 3.94 -10.68 -35.12
N ASP A 347 4.62 -9.64 -34.65
CA ASP A 347 6.08 -9.62 -34.61
C ASP A 347 6.58 -10.53 -33.48
N GLU A 348 7.32 -11.59 -33.82
CA GLU A 348 7.67 -12.72 -32.93
C GLU A 348 8.57 -12.34 -31.75
N ALA A 349 9.11 -11.12 -31.70
CA ALA A 349 10.12 -10.73 -30.72
C ALA A 349 9.59 -10.21 -29.37
N GLN A 350 8.43 -9.52 -29.29
CA GLN A 350 7.98 -8.85 -28.03
C GLN A 350 6.47 -8.80 -27.67
N PRO A 351 5.63 -9.86 -27.76
CA PRO A 351 4.19 -9.73 -27.41
C PRO A 351 3.83 -9.90 -25.92
N TYR A 352 4.63 -10.63 -25.12
CA TYR A 352 4.14 -11.24 -23.87
C TYR A 352 4.17 -10.35 -22.61
N SER A 353 5.17 -9.47 -22.44
CA SER A 353 5.31 -8.67 -21.21
C SER A 353 4.32 -7.49 -21.15
N GLN A 354 3.90 -6.97 -22.31
CA GLN A 354 3.16 -5.71 -22.41
C GLN A 354 1.64 -5.90 -22.23
N GLY A 355 1.07 -7.06 -22.58
CA GLY A 355 -0.34 -7.39 -22.35
C GLY A 355 -0.72 -7.62 -20.88
N CYS A 356 0.22 -8.06 -20.05
CA CYS A 356 0.01 -8.35 -18.63
C CYS A 356 -0.21 -7.06 -17.80
N ALA A 357 0.54 -6.00 -18.11
CA ALA A 357 0.41 -4.70 -17.44
C ALA A 357 -0.98 -4.07 -17.67
N ALA A 358 -1.55 -4.19 -18.87
CA ALA A 358 -2.89 -3.69 -19.19
C ALA A 358 -3.97 -4.41 -18.37
N TRP A 359 -3.84 -5.72 -18.12
CA TRP A 359 -4.79 -6.48 -17.30
C TRP A 359 -4.79 -6.03 -15.84
N PHE A 360 -3.62 -5.74 -15.25
CA PHE A 360 -3.52 -5.19 -13.89
C PHE A 360 -3.94 -3.71 -13.81
N ALA A 361 -3.72 -2.94 -14.88
CA ALA A 361 -4.09 -1.53 -14.99
C ALA A 361 -5.58 -1.30 -15.22
N ASP A 362 -6.32 -2.33 -15.61
CA ASP A 362 -7.77 -2.29 -15.84
C ASP A 362 -8.57 -1.96 -14.56
N SER A 363 -8.06 -2.34 -13.37
CA SER A 363 -8.71 -2.01 -12.10
C SER A 363 -7.71 -1.76 -10.96
N ASN A 364 -7.97 -0.78 -10.09
CA ASN A 364 -7.17 -0.56 -8.87
C ASN A 364 -7.19 -1.81 -7.97
N LYS A 365 -8.22 -2.66 -8.10
CA LYS A 365 -8.37 -3.93 -7.37
C LYS A 365 -7.37 -5.00 -7.81
N LYS A 366 -6.89 -4.93 -9.07
CA LYS A 366 -5.93 -5.87 -9.65
C LYS A 366 -4.48 -5.42 -9.46
N ALA A 367 -4.25 -4.16 -9.08
CA ALA A 367 -2.90 -3.60 -9.00
C ALA A 367 -1.99 -4.36 -8.01
N LEU A 368 -2.52 -4.83 -6.89
CA LEU A 368 -1.72 -5.59 -5.92
C LEU A 368 -1.35 -7.01 -6.39
N LEU A 369 -1.93 -7.51 -7.48
CA LEU A 369 -1.64 -8.84 -8.01
C LEU A 369 -0.36 -8.89 -8.86
N ALA A 370 0.17 -7.73 -9.29
CA ALA A 370 1.44 -7.65 -10.03
C ALA A 370 2.62 -8.06 -9.14
N GLU A 371 3.71 -8.62 -9.69
CA GLU A 371 4.88 -9.04 -8.89
C GLU A 371 5.46 -7.89 -8.07
N VAL A 372 5.67 -6.73 -8.70
CA VAL A 372 6.15 -5.52 -8.04
C VAL A 372 5.10 -4.41 -8.13
N GLY A 373 4.66 -3.92 -6.97
CA GLY A 373 3.76 -2.76 -6.88
C GLY A 373 4.42 -1.60 -6.16
N VAL A 374 4.25 -0.38 -6.69
CA VAL A 374 4.61 0.87 -5.99
C VAL A 374 3.35 1.71 -5.87
N GLY A 375 3.02 2.20 -4.69
CA GLY A 375 1.77 2.94 -4.50
C GLY A 375 1.63 3.57 -3.12
N THR A 376 0.45 4.09 -2.82
CA THR A 376 0.20 4.62 -1.48
C THR A 376 -0.05 3.50 -0.48
N LEU A 377 0.44 3.67 0.75
CA LEU A 377 0.25 2.67 1.82
C LEU A 377 -1.24 2.35 2.06
N ASP A 378 -2.15 3.30 1.78
CA ASP A 378 -3.60 3.09 1.82
C ASP A 378 -4.06 1.90 0.99
N GLN A 379 -3.48 1.65 -0.18
CA GLN A 379 -3.91 0.53 -1.03
C GLN A 379 -3.67 -0.82 -0.35
N ALA A 380 -2.56 -0.94 0.39
CA ALA A 380 -2.28 -2.13 1.18
C ALA A 380 -3.17 -2.18 2.43
N MET A 381 -3.33 -1.05 3.13
CA MET A 381 -4.22 -0.94 4.30
C MET A 381 -5.68 -1.31 3.98
N MET A 382 -6.15 -1.00 2.77
CA MET A 382 -7.48 -1.40 2.32
C MET A 382 -7.71 -2.91 2.39
N ALA A 383 -6.67 -3.75 2.34
CA ALA A 383 -6.79 -5.21 2.42
C ALA A 383 -7.37 -5.71 3.76
N VAL A 384 -7.25 -4.93 4.83
CA VAL A 384 -7.75 -5.27 6.17
C VAL A 384 -8.97 -4.43 6.60
N MET A 385 -9.54 -3.65 5.69
CA MET A 385 -10.76 -2.84 5.90
C MET A 385 -11.99 -3.45 5.22
N PRO A 386 -13.25 -3.15 5.60
CA PRO A 386 -14.43 -3.79 5.00
C PRO A 386 -14.80 -3.26 3.59
N PHE A 387 -13.89 -3.40 2.60
CA PHE A 387 -14.13 -3.03 1.20
C PHE A 387 -14.51 -4.24 0.32
N LYS A 388 -15.21 -3.93 -0.78
CA LYS A 388 -15.54 -4.92 -1.82
C LYS A 388 -14.26 -5.44 -2.49
N HIS A 389 -14.20 -6.75 -2.72
CA HIS A 389 -13.06 -7.51 -3.27
C HIS A 389 -11.78 -7.43 -2.44
N ASN A 390 -11.91 -7.47 -1.12
CA ASN A 390 -10.74 -7.52 -0.26
C ASN A 390 -9.94 -8.81 -0.34
N ASN A 391 -10.61 -9.91 -0.66
CA ASN A 391 -9.99 -11.17 -1.05
C ASN A 391 -8.88 -10.99 -2.11
N LEU A 392 -9.12 -10.21 -3.17
CA LEU A 392 -8.12 -9.93 -4.21
C LEU A 392 -6.91 -9.15 -3.68
N ARG A 393 -7.14 -8.20 -2.77
CA ARG A 393 -6.05 -7.42 -2.15
C ARG A 393 -5.20 -8.30 -1.24
N LEU A 394 -5.84 -9.14 -0.44
CA LEU A 394 -5.15 -10.12 0.41
C LEU A 394 -4.35 -11.13 -0.43
N LEU A 395 -4.93 -11.63 -1.52
CA LEU A 395 -4.21 -12.49 -2.46
C LEU A 395 -3.02 -11.77 -3.09
N GLY A 396 -3.18 -10.51 -3.49
CA GLY A 396 -2.11 -9.69 -4.04
C GLY A 396 -0.97 -9.46 -3.05
N LEU A 397 -1.25 -9.28 -1.76
CA LEU A 397 -0.21 -9.14 -0.74
C LEU A 397 0.38 -10.48 -0.27
N SER A 398 -0.21 -11.61 -0.67
CA SER A 398 0.31 -12.94 -0.38
C SER A 398 1.64 -13.18 -1.11
N ASN A 399 2.62 -13.81 -0.45
CA ASN A 399 3.96 -14.05 -0.97
C ASN A 399 4.68 -12.77 -1.45
N LYS A 400 4.31 -11.61 -0.91
CA LYS A 400 4.99 -10.34 -1.15
C LYS A 400 5.57 -9.76 0.12
N ILE A 401 6.71 -9.10 -0.04
CA ILE A 401 7.29 -8.28 1.00
C ILE A 401 6.52 -6.96 1.04
N LEU A 402 5.96 -6.61 2.20
CA LEU A 402 5.39 -5.28 2.42
C LEU A 402 6.51 -4.33 2.86
N LEU A 403 6.86 -3.37 2.02
CA LEU A 403 7.80 -2.31 2.35
C LEU A 403 6.99 -1.03 2.55
N ALA A 404 6.94 -0.52 3.79
CA ALA A 404 6.25 0.72 4.11
C ALA A 404 7.27 1.80 4.49
N ASP A 405 7.27 2.91 3.75
CA ASP A 405 8.20 4.02 3.97
C ASP A 405 7.55 5.18 4.72
N GLU A 406 8.36 5.95 5.45
CA GLU A 406 7.95 7.11 6.24
C GLU A 406 6.77 6.80 7.19
N ILE A 407 6.80 5.66 7.88
CA ILE A 407 5.66 5.17 8.69
C ILE A 407 5.26 6.08 9.85
N HIS A 408 6.14 6.98 10.29
CA HIS A 408 5.83 8.00 11.29
C HIS A 408 4.83 9.04 10.79
N ALA A 409 4.64 9.19 9.48
CA ALA A 409 3.60 10.05 8.91
C ALA A 409 2.18 9.48 9.09
N CYS A 410 2.03 8.24 9.57
CA CYS A 410 0.73 7.67 9.87
C CYS A 410 0.14 8.32 11.12
N ASP A 411 -1.05 8.91 10.98
CA ASP A 411 -1.83 9.37 12.13
C ASP A 411 -2.31 8.18 13.01
N ALA A 412 -2.97 8.49 14.13
CA ALA A 412 -3.44 7.46 15.06
C ALA A 412 -4.41 6.46 14.42
N TRP A 413 -5.23 6.90 13.45
CA TRP A 413 -6.19 6.05 12.76
C TRP A 413 -5.50 5.11 11.76
N MET A 414 -4.63 5.66 10.90
CA MET A 414 -3.82 4.91 9.95
C MET A 414 -2.89 3.93 10.66
N SER A 415 -2.31 4.33 11.79
CA SER A 415 -1.45 3.47 12.61
C SER A 415 -2.19 2.21 13.07
N ARG A 416 -3.45 2.34 13.51
CA ARG A 416 -4.26 1.18 13.90
C ARG A 416 -4.56 0.23 12.73
N ILE A 417 -4.76 0.76 11.53
CA ILE A 417 -4.96 -0.06 10.33
C ILE A 417 -3.64 -0.73 9.91
N LEU A 418 -2.51 -0.01 10.02
CA LEU A 418 -1.17 -0.56 9.76
C LEU A 418 -0.86 -1.73 10.70
N GLU A 419 -1.21 -1.63 11.99
CA GLU A 419 -1.09 -2.75 12.92
C GLU A 419 -1.87 -3.99 12.43
N GLY A 420 -3.13 -3.82 12.02
CA GLY A 420 -3.93 -4.93 11.49
C GLY A 420 -3.35 -5.53 10.21
N LEU A 421 -2.74 -4.70 9.36
CA LEU A 421 -2.05 -5.15 8.15
C LEU A 421 -0.78 -5.94 8.48
N ILE A 422 0.04 -5.48 9.43
CA ILE A 422 1.24 -6.18 9.90
C ILE A 422 0.87 -7.52 10.53
N GLU A 423 -0.15 -7.53 11.38
CA GLU A 423 -0.68 -8.75 12.00
C GLU A 423 -1.10 -9.77 10.93
N ARG A 424 -1.81 -9.31 9.90
CA ARG A 424 -2.22 -10.17 8.78
C ARG A 424 -1.04 -10.68 7.97
N GLN A 425 -0.06 -9.83 7.64
CA GLN A 425 1.15 -10.25 6.91
C GLN A 425 1.95 -11.28 7.71
N ALA A 426 2.12 -11.06 9.01
CA ALA A 426 2.79 -11.98 9.90
C ALA A 426 2.06 -13.33 9.99
N SER A 427 0.72 -13.34 10.09
CA SER A 427 -0.07 -14.57 10.11
C SER A 427 0.02 -15.39 8.81
N ASN A 428 0.30 -14.72 7.68
CA ASN A 428 0.48 -15.38 6.39
C ASN A 428 1.92 -15.89 6.17
N GLY A 429 2.85 -15.60 7.09
CA GLY A 429 4.27 -15.95 6.92
C GLY A 429 5.06 -14.95 6.07
N ASN A 430 4.50 -13.78 5.74
CA ASN A 430 5.15 -12.81 4.87
C ASN A 430 6.13 -11.91 5.66
N ALA A 431 7.13 -11.38 4.96
CA ALA A 431 8.04 -10.39 5.52
C ALA A 431 7.48 -8.97 5.40
N THR A 432 7.75 -8.14 6.40
CA THR A 432 7.41 -6.70 6.41
C THR A 432 8.64 -5.88 6.76
N ILE A 433 8.89 -4.81 6.01
CA ILE A 433 10.00 -3.87 6.23
C ILE A 433 9.40 -2.48 6.41
N LEU A 434 9.65 -1.85 7.55
CA LEU A 434 9.15 -0.54 7.91
C LEU A 434 10.32 0.45 7.97
N LEU A 435 10.19 1.60 7.31
CA LEU A 435 11.20 2.66 7.31
C LEU A 435 10.67 3.89 8.02
N SER A 436 11.48 4.45 8.92
CA SER A 436 11.11 5.66 9.64
C SER A 436 12.32 6.55 9.89
N ALA A 437 12.09 7.86 9.96
CA ALA A 437 13.07 8.81 10.48
C ALA A 437 12.87 9.05 11.98
N THR A 438 11.63 9.04 12.45
CA THR A 438 11.26 9.54 13.79
C THR A 438 10.14 8.70 14.37
N LEU A 439 10.46 7.57 15.00
CA LEU A 439 9.48 6.66 15.61
C LEU A 439 9.58 6.75 17.16
N SER A 440 8.46 6.99 17.84
CA SER A 440 8.42 6.96 19.32
C SER A 440 8.42 5.52 19.85
N GLN A 441 8.82 5.32 21.11
CA GLN A 441 8.83 4.01 21.76
C GLN A 441 7.45 3.35 21.68
N GLN A 442 6.40 4.11 21.99
CA GLN A 442 5.02 3.64 21.93
C GLN A 442 4.61 3.15 20.54
N GLN A 443 5.04 3.85 19.47
CA GLN A 443 4.79 3.40 18.10
C GLN A 443 5.52 2.07 17.81
N ARG A 444 6.78 1.92 18.25
CA ARG A 444 7.52 0.65 18.05
C ARG A 444 6.86 -0.50 18.80
N ASP A 445 6.42 -0.26 20.03
CA ASP A 445 5.72 -1.24 20.85
C ASP A 445 4.45 -1.75 20.16
N LYS A 446 3.63 -0.83 19.61
CA LYS A 446 2.42 -1.18 18.86
C LYS A 446 2.72 -2.02 17.61
N LEU A 447 3.74 -1.65 16.84
CA LEU A 447 4.13 -2.35 15.61
C LEU A 447 4.67 -3.77 15.90
N VAL A 448 5.54 -3.91 16.91
CA VAL A 448 6.07 -5.21 17.34
C VAL A 448 4.98 -6.07 17.97
N ALA A 449 4.07 -5.48 18.75
CA ALA A 449 2.92 -6.19 19.30
C ALA A 449 1.97 -6.68 18.21
N ALA A 450 1.77 -5.91 17.14
CA ALA A 450 0.96 -6.32 15.98
C ALA A 450 1.56 -7.54 15.27
N PHE A 451 2.86 -7.52 15.00
CA PHE A 451 3.57 -8.66 14.45
C PHE A 451 3.48 -9.90 15.36
N SER A 452 3.70 -9.69 16.66
CA SER A 452 3.61 -10.70 17.73
C SER A 452 2.24 -11.40 17.76
N ARG A 453 1.13 -10.65 17.64
CA ARG A 453 -0.22 -11.21 17.51
C ARG A 453 -0.33 -12.11 16.28
N GLY A 454 0.21 -11.67 15.14
CA GLY A 454 0.16 -12.41 13.87
C GLY A 454 0.91 -13.74 13.91
N VAL A 455 2.07 -13.79 14.56
CA VAL A 455 2.85 -15.03 14.77
C VAL A 455 2.44 -15.82 16.02
N ARG A 456 1.41 -15.36 16.75
CA ARG A 456 0.89 -15.95 18.00
C ARG A 456 1.97 -16.15 19.07
N ARG A 457 2.89 -15.20 19.20
CA ARG A 457 3.95 -15.19 20.22
C ARG A 457 3.96 -13.85 20.93
N SER A 458 4.29 -13.83 22.21
CA SER A 458 4.56 -12.58 22.92
C SER A 458 6.02 -12.18 22.72
N VAL A 459 6.26 -11.09 21.99
CA VAL A 459 7.56 -10.43 21.89
C VAL A 459 7.35 -8.96 22.23
N GLN A 460 8.21 -8.43 23.11
CA GLN A 460 8.21 -7.01 23.45
C GLN A 460 9.24 -6.27 22.60
N ALA A 461 8.94 -5.04 22.20
CA ALA A 461 9.93 -4.23 21.49
C ALA A 461 11.09 -3.88 22.45
N PRO A 462 12.31 -3.67 21.93
CA PRO A 462 13.42 -3.28 22.76
C PRO A 462 13.21 -1.84 23.24
N LEU A 463 13.39 -1.61 24.54
CA LEU A 463 13.39 -0.29 25.14
C LEU A 463 14.67 0.44 24.72
N LEU A 464 14.52 1.62 24.12
CA LEU A 464 15.63 2.41 23.62
C LEU A 464 15.73 3.73 24.39
N GLY A 465 16.93 4.05 24.87
CA GLY A 465 17.23 5.29 25.58
C GLY A 465 17.36 6.49 24.64
N HIS A 466 17.46 7.71 25.17
CA HIS A 466 17.44 8.94 24.38
C HIS A 466 18.57 9.08 23.34
N ASP A 467 19.69 8.36 23.51
CA ASP A 467 20.85 8.38 22.61
C ASP A 467 20.88 7.20 21.61
N ASP A 468 19.87 6.32 21.65
CA ASP A 468 19.78 5.10 20.84
C ASP A 468 19.11 5.37 19.48
N TYR A 469 19.87 6.03 18.61
CA TYR A 469 19.51 6.29 17.23
C TYR A 469 20.77 6.60 16.39
N PRO A 470 20.88 6.15 15.12
CA PRO A 470 19.98 5.27 14.36
C PRO A 470 19.87 3.85 14.91
N TRP A 471 18.81 3.13 14.50
CA TRP A 471 18.50 1.81 15.06
C TRP A 471 17.94 0.84 14.03
N LEU A 472 18.28 -0.44 14.21
CA LEU A 472 17.72 -1.55 13.43
C LEU A 472 17.11 -2.58 14.36
N THR A 473 15.84 -2.90 14.12
CA THR A 473 15.12 -3.98 14.81
C THR A 473 14.69 -5.04 13.80
N GLN A 474 15.01 -6.31 14.05
CA GLN A 474 14.46 -7.47 13.36
C GLN A 474 13.70 -8.32 14.37
N VAL A 475 12.47 -8.66 14.06
CA VAL A 475 11.62 -9.55 14.85
C VAL A 475 11.27 -10.75 13.98
N THR A 476 11.60 -11.95 14.45
CA THR A 476 11.25 -13.21 13.80
C THR A 476 10.30 -14.01 14.70
N GLN A 477 9.91 -15.21 14.26
CA GLN A 477 9.12 -16.10 15.11
C GLN A 477 9.91 -16.61 16.33
N THR A 478 11.24 -16.67 16.23
CA THR A 478 12.12 -17.28 17.24
C THR A 478 12.89 -16.23 18.06
N GLU A 479 13.28 -15.13 17.43
CA GLU A 479 14.31 -14.22 17.91
C GLU A 479 13.92 -12.75 17.71
N LEU A 480 14.52 -11.89 18.52
CA LEU A 480 14.50 -10.45 18.34
C LEU A 480 15.94 -9.95 18.34
N ILE A 481 16.34 -9.35 17.22
CA ILE A 481 17.66 -8.74 17.04
C ILE A 481 17.46 -7.23 17.05
N SER A 482 18.22 -6.55 17.90
CA SER A 482 18.11 -5.11 18.11
C SER A 482 19.51 -4.54 18.23
N GLN A 483 19.89 -3.66 17.32
CA GLN A 483 21.24 -3.13 17.26
C GLN A 483 21.28 -1.67 16.83
N ARG A 484 22.19 -0.92 17.43
CA ARG A 484 22.56 0.42 16.98
C ARG A 484 23.24 0.35 15.63
N VAL A 485 22.97 1.33 14.78
CA VAL A 485 23.62 1.51 13.49
C VAL A 485 24.20 2.92 13.42
N ASP A 486 25.42 3.08 12.91
CA ASP A 486 25.97 4.41 12.67
C ASP A 486 25.20 5.12 11.54
N THR A 487 25.06 6.45 11.60
CA THR A 487 24.52 7.18 10.45
C THR A 487 25.63 7.52 9.45
N ARG A 488 25.24 7.90 8.25
CA ARG A 488 26.17 8.43 7.25
C ARG A 488 26.60 9.86 7.64
N LYS A 489 27.90 10.11 7.77
CA LYS A 489 28.44 11.41 8.22
C LYS A 489 27.97 12.61 7.39
N GLU A 490 27.80 12.45 6.07
CA GLU A 490 27.40 13.57 5.20
C GLU A 490 25.95 14.03 5.41
N VAL A 491 25.13 13.26 6.12
CA VAL A 491 23.74 13.60 6.47
C VAL A 491 23.55 13.99 7.94
N GLU A 492 24.62 13.98 8.74
CA GLU A 492 24.60 14.57 10.08
C GLU A 492 24.42 16.08 9.97
N ARG A 493 23.52 16.63 10.79
CA ARG A 493 23.16 18.05 10.74
C ARG A 493 22.92 18.61 12.13
N CYS A 494 23.33 19.85 12.32
CA CYS A 494 22.98 20.67 13.46
C CYS A 494 22.31 21.92 12.91
N VAL A 495 21.05 22.14 13.27
CA VAL A 495 20.25 23.28 12.84
C VAL A 495 19.86 24.09 14.06
N ASP A 496 20.21 25.37 14.09
CA ASP A 496 19.86 26.25 15.20
C ASP A 496 18.39 26.66 15.12
N ILE A 497 17.76 26.91 16.27
CA ILE A 497 16.36 27.33 16.33
C ILE A 497 16.28 28.84 16.55
N GLY A 498 15.54 29.52 15.67
CA GLY A 498 15.15 30.92 15.83
C GLY A 498 13.64 31.05 16.03
N TRP A 499 13.19 32.02 16.82
CA TRP A 499 11.77 32.26 17.07
C TRP A 499 11.30 33.55 16.39
N LEU A 500 10.13 33.49 15.77
CA LEU A 500 9.38 34.63 15.24
C LEU A 500 7.98 34.60 15.84
N HIS A 501 7.44 35.77 16.20
CA HIS A 501 6.16 35.88 16.92
C HIS A 501 5.10 36.66 16.14
N SER A 502 5.43 37.16 14.96
CA SER A 502 4.50 37.89 14.08
C SER A 502 4.79 37.58 12.61
N GLU A 503 3.76 37.71 11.77
CA GLU A 503 3.92 37.52 10.32
C GLU A 503 4.72 38.66 9.69
N GLU A 504 4.66 39.86 10.26
CA GLU A 504 5.45 41.02 9.85
C GLU A 504 6.95 40.71 9.98
N ALA A 505 7.38 40.12 11.09
CA ALA A 505 8.77 39.72 11.30
C ALA A 505 9.22 38.63 10.30
N CYS A 506 8.32 37.74 9.90
CA CYS A 506 8.59 36.76 8.84
C CYS A 506 8.79 37.44 7.47
N LEU A 507 7.97 38.44 7.14
CA LEU A 507 8.07 39.18 5.88
C LEU A 507 9.35 40.02 5.81
N GLU A 508 9.72 40.68 6.91
CA GLU A 508 11.00 41.39 7.03
C GLU A 508 12.18 40.44 6.79
N ARG A 509 12.16 39.26 7.42
CA ARG A 509 13.18 38.24 7.22
C ARG A 509 13.29 37.77 5.77
N ILE A 510 12.16 37.61 5.07
CA ILE A 510 12.15 37.25 3.65
C ILE A 510 12.82 38.35 2.81
N GLY A 511 12.55 39.62 3.11
CA GLY A 511 13.24 40.74 2.47
C GLY A 511 14.75 40.68 2.66
N GLU A 512 15.21 40.52 3.91
CA GLU A 512 16.64 40.40 4.23
C GLU A 512 17.33 39.23 3.49
N ALA A 513 16.68 38.07 3.45
CA ALA A 513 17.21 36.89 2.77
C ALA A 513 17.37 37.15 1.26
N VAL A 514 16.36 37.76 0.64
CA VAL A 514 16.37 38.09 -0.79
C VAL A 514 17.45 39.14 -1.11
N GLU A 515 17.62 40.16 -0.27
CA GLU A 515 18.68 41.17 -0.43
C GLU A 515 20.09 40.56 -0.36
N LYS A 516 20.28 39.54 0.48
CA LYS A 516 21.52 38.75 0.56
C LYS A 516 21.70 37.77 -0.59
N GLY A 517 20.70 37.62 -1.45
CA GLY A 517 20.69 36.64 -2.54
C GLY A 517 20.44 35.21 -2.05
N ASN A 518 20.04 35.00 -0.81
CA ASN A 518 19.70 33.67 -0.28
C ASN A 518 18.36 33.21 -0.85
N CYS A 519 18.22 31.90 -1.08
CA CYS A 519 16.91 31.32 -1.35
C CYS A 519 16.22 30.94 -0.03
N ILE A 520 14.93 31.25 0.09
CA ILE A 520 14.19 31.09 1.34
C ILE A 520 12.85 30.38 1.12
N ALA A 521 12.53 29.46 2.02
CA ALA A 521 11.22 28.81 2.08
C ALA A 521 10.42 29.29 3.30
N TRP A 522 9.12 29.53 3.13
CA TRP A 522 8.19 29.64 4.25
C TRP A 522 7.12 28.55 4.16
N ILE A 523 7.17 27.61 5.11
CA ILE A 523 6.23 26.51 5.22
C ILE A 523 5.07 26.90 6.14
N ARG A 524 3.90 27.06 5.54
CA ARG A 524 2.64 27.36 6.23
C ARG A 524 1.86 26.08 6.51
N ASN A 525 1.21 26.00 7.66
CA ASN A 525 0.41 24.81 8.00
C ASN A 525 -0.91 24.73 7.23
N SER A 526 -1.42 25.85 6.70
CA SER A 526 -2.68 25.90 5.96
C SER A 526 -2.50 26.44 4.54
N VAL A 527 -3.28 25.90 3.61
CA VAL A 527 -3.30 26.35 2.21
C VAL A 527 -3.78 27.81 2.11
N ASP A 528 -4.77 28.17 2.92
CA ASP A 528 -5.36 29.51 2.87
C ASP A 528 -4.37 30.58 3.36
N ASP A 529 -3.54 30.26 4.36
CA ASP A 529 -2.44 31.13 4.79
C ASP A 529 -1.32 31.22 3.75
N ALA A 530 -0.93 30.11 3.14
CA ALA A 530 0.07 30.11 2.08
C ALA A 530 -0.34 31.02 0.91
N ILE A 531 -1.60 30.93 0.46
CA ILE A 531 -2.15 31.78 -0.60
C ILE A 531 -2.18 33.25 -0.17
N ARG A 532 -2.60 33.53 1.07
CA ARG A 532 -2.67 34.91 1.58
C ARG A 532 -1.29 35.57 1.62
N ILE A 533 -0.30 34.90 2.21
CA ILE A 533 1.08 35.40 2.31
C ILE A 533 1.70 35.56 0.93
N TYR A 534 1.51 34.61 0.02
CA TYR A 534 1.98 34.72 -1.36
C TYR A 534 1.43 35.98 -2.04
N ARG A 535 0.11 36.24 -1.92
CA ARG A 535 -0.52 37.45 -2.48
C ARG A 535 0.00 38.72 -1.83
N GLN A 536 0.23 38.71 -0.52
CA GLN A 536 0.79 39.85 0.21
C GLN A 536 2.21 40.18 -0.27
N LEU A 537 3.08 39.18 -0.42
CA LEU A 537 4.43 39.35 -0.98
C LEU A 537 4.38 39.89 -2.41
N GLN A 538 3.49 39.35 -3.25
CA GLN A 538 3.29 39.81 -4.62
C GLN A 538 2.86 41.29 -4.70
N LEU A 539 2.00 41.75 -3.78
CA LEU A 539 1.54 43.14 -3.72
C LEU A 539 2.62 44.09 -3.15
N SER A 540 3.38 43.63 -2.16
CA SER A 540 4.41 44.43 -1.49
C SER A 540 5.61 44.77 -2.38
N LYS A 541 5.84 44.00 -3.45
CA LYS A 541 7.02 44.07 -4.34
C LYS A 541 8.37 43.91 -3.63
N VAL A 542 8.39 43.42 -2.38
CA VAL A 542 9.62 43.01 -1.68
C VAL A 542 10.35 41.92 -2.46
N VAL A 543 9.58 41.06 -3.14
CA VAL A 543 10.10 39.99 -4.00
C VAL A 543 9.52 40.18 -5.40
N ALA A 544 10.38 40.13 -6.42
CA ALA A 544 9.94 40.12 -7.81
C ALA A 544 9.03 38.91 -8.08
N THR A 545 7.95 39.08 -8.85
CA THR A 545 6.92 38.02 -8.99
C THR A 545 7.50 36.75 -9.64
N GLU A 546 8.46 36.89 -10.55
CA GLU A 546 9.23 35.81 -11.17
C GLU A 546 10.19 35.06 -10.22
N ASN A 547 10.43 35.63 -9.04
CA ASN A 547 11.24 35.03 -7.99
C ASN A 547 10.40 34.41 -6.88
N LEU A 548 9.07 34.54 -6.93
CA LEU A 548 8.14 34.04 -5.92
C LEU A 548 7.37 32.82 -6.45
N LEU A 549 7.41 31.72 -5.70
CA LEU A 549 6.70 30.48 -6.02
C LEU A 549 5.72 30.10 -4.92
N LEU A 550 4.54 29.60 -5.29
CA LEU A 550 3.55 29.05 -4.37
C LEU A 550 3.39 27.55 -4.63
N PHE A 551 3.49 26.72 -3.59
CA PHE A 551 3.29 25.28 -3.73
C PHE A 551 2.40 24.66 -2.64
N HIS A 552 1.26 24.10 -3.06
CA HIS A 552 0.32 23.40 -2.18
C HIS A 552 -0.49 22.33 -2.91
N SER A 553 -1.29 21.54 -2.19
CA SER A 553 -2.05 20.43 -2.75
C SER A 553 -3.28 20.83 -3.60
N ARG A 554 -3.88 22.01 -3.38
CA ARG A 554 -5.11 22.48 -4.05
C ARG A 554 -4.92 23.02 -5.51
N PHE A 555 -3.96 22.49 -6.26
CA PHE A 555 -3.81 22.78 -7.70
C PHE A 555 -4.46 21.71 -8.55
N ALA A 556 -4.86 22.05 -9.78
CA ALA A 556 -5.18 21.05 -10.80
C ALA A 556 -3.95 20.15 -11.04
N PHE A 557 -4.16 18.87 -11.35
CA PHE A 557 -3.06 17.88 -11.41
C PHE A 557 -1.89 18.31 -12.31
N HIS A 558 -2.18 18.76 -13.53
CA HIS A 558 -1.16 19.20 -14.49
C HIS A 558 -0.41 20.47 -13.99
N ASP A 559 -1.12 21.41 -13.38
CA ASP A 559 -0.48 22.59 -12.77
C ASP A 559 0.40 22.21 -11.58
N ARG A 560 -0.06 21.27 -10.75
CA ARG A 560 0.71 20.76 -9.63
C ARG A 560 2.02 20.14 -10.12
N GLN A 561 1.97 19.29 -11.14
CA GLN A 561 3.16 18.67 -11.73
C GLN A 561 4.12 19.71 -12.32
N ARG A 562 3.59 20.72 -13.01
CA ARG A 562 4.40 21.84 -13.52
C ARG A 562 5.10 22.60 -12.40
N ILE A 563 4.39 22.95 -11.32
CA ILE A 563 4.91 23.69 -10.17
C ILE A 563 5.95 22.85 -9.40
N GLU A 564 5.71 21.55 -9.26
CA GLU A 564 6.65 20.61 -8.65
C GLU A 564 7.96 20.55 -9.44
N SER A 565 7.89 20.39 -10.76
CA SER A 565 9.07 20.45 -11.65
C SER A 565 9.79 21.79 -11.57
N GLN A 566 9.06 22.91 -11.54
CA GLN A 566 9.65 24.23 -11.35
C GLN A 566 10.36 24.36 -9.99
N THR A 567 9.76 23.83 -8.93
CA THR A 567 10.35 23.80 -7.58
C THR A 567 11.66 23.01 -7.57
N LEU A 568 11.68 21.81 -8.16
CA LEU A 568 12.89 20.98 -8.26
C LEU A 568 13.98 21.63 -9.10
N ASN A 569 13.63 22.31 -10.19
CA ASN A 569 14.60 23.02 -11.04
C ASN A 569 15.26 24.21 -10.32
N LEU A 570 14.49 24.92 -9.47
CA LEU A 570 14.97 26.12 -8.77
C LEU A 570 15.68 25.81 -7.46
N PHE A 571 15.17 24.85 -6.68
CA PHE A 571 15.64 24.56 -5.32
C PHE A 571 16.33 23.19 -5.21
N GLY A 572 16.30 22.35 -6.24
CA GLY A 572 16.85 20.99 -6.16
C GLY A 572 18.37 20.90 -6.27
N LYS A 573 18.91 19.68 -6.18
CA LYS A 573 20.37 19.42 -6.21
C LYS A 573 21.09 20.01 -7.43
N GLN A 574 20.45 20.01 -8.60
CA GLN A 574 21.06 20.52 -9.84
C GLN A 574 20.94 22.05 -9.98
N SER A 575 20.27 22.73 -9.04
CA SER A 575 20.20 24.19 -9.05
C SER A 575 21.57 24.83 -8.81
N GLY A 576 21.86 25.89 -9.56
CA GLY A 576 23.05 26.73 -9.44
C GLY A 576 22.68 28.16 -9.08
N ALA A 577 23.38 29.14 -9.65
CA ALA A 577 23.20 30.56 -9.34
C ALA A 577 21.77 31.11 -9.55
N GLN A 578 20.94 30.45 -10.38
CA GLN A 578 19.54 30.84 -10.62
C GLN A 578 18.63 30.78 -9.39
N ARG A 579 19.07 30.13 -8.30
CA ARG A 579 18.34 30.06 -7.03
C ARG A 579 18.43 31.34 -6.21
N ALA A 580 19.38 32.22 -6.51
CA ALA A 580 19.63 33.40 -5.71
C ALA A 580 18.40 34.31 -5.62
N GLY A 581 18.02 34.69 -4.41
CA GLY A 581 16.86 35.55 -4.13
C GLY A 581 15.50 34.93 -4.47
N LYS A 582 15.41 33.61 -4.67
CA LYS A 582 14.14 32.91 -4.91
C LYS A 582 13.43 32.61 -3.59
N VAL A 583 12.12 32.83 -3.58
CA VAL A 583 11.25 32.60 -2.42
C VAL A 583 10.20 31.56 -2.78
N ILE A 584 10.03 30.57 -1.92
CA ILE A 584 8.92 29.61 -2.02
C ILE A 584 8.03 29.69 -0.78
N ILE A 585 6.75 29.97 -1.00
CA ILE A 585 5.72 29.81 0.01
C ILE A 585 5.07 28.46 -0.24
N ALA A 586 5.13 27.57 0.73
CA ALA A 586 4.63 26.22 0.57
C ALA A 586 3.81 25.76 1.77
N THR A 587 3.11 24.65 1.57
CA THR A 587 2.49 23.87 2.66
C THR A 587 3.33 22.62 2.94
N GLN A 588 2.79 21.66 3.67
CA GLN A 588 3.44 20.38 4.00
C GLN A 588 3.86 19.56 2.77
N VAL A 589 3.43 19.94 1.57
CA VAL A 589 3.83 19.28 0.31
C VAL A 589 5.34 19.24 0.08
N ILE A 590 6.13 20.13 0.70
CA ILE A 590 7.60 20.12 0.57
C ILE A 590 8.32 19.32 1.67
N GLU A 591 7.59 18.84 2.67
CA GLU A 591 8.14 18.04 3.77
C GLU A 591 8.58 16.66 3.31
N GLN A 592 7.86 16.05 2.38
CA GLN A 592 8.03 14.64 2.02
C GLN A 592 8.47 14.45 0.57
N SER A 593 9.54 13.67 0.38
CA SER A 593 10.06 13.18 -0.90
C SER A 593 10.40 14.18 -2.01
N LEU A 594 10.48 15.49 -1.72
CA LEU A 594 11.10 16.46 -2.61
C LEU A 594 12.55 16.70 -2.22
N ASP A 595 13.46 16.53 -3.20
CA ASP A 595 14.89 16.79 -3.05
C ASP A 595 15.18 18.27 -3.25
N ILE A 596 14.77 19.10 -2.28
CA ILE A 596 14.98 20.56 -2.28
C ILE A 596 16.00 20.98 -1.21
N ASP A 597 16.68 22.08 -1.50
CA ASP A 597 17.69 22.73 -0.68
C ASP A 597 17.36 24.23 -0.60
N CYS A 598 17.17 24.74 0.61
CA CYS A 598 17.00 26.15 0.88
C CYS A 598 18.15 26.66 1.76
N ASP A 599 18.54 27.92 1.57
CA ASP A 599 19.59 28.55 2.39
C ASP A 599 19.00 29.02 3.72
N GLU A 600 17.77 29.54 3.70
CA GLU A 600 17.01 29.94 4.87
C GLU A 600 15.61 29.30 4.89
N MET A 601 15.06 29.08 6.08
CA MET A 601 13.71 28.54 6.24
C MET A 601 12.96 29.20 7.38
N ILE A 602 11.70 29.53 7.09
CA ILE A 602 10.66 29.86 8.06
C ILE A 602 9.66 28.71 8.05
N SER A 603 9.24 28.28 9.23
CA SER A 603 8.20 27.27 9.40
C SER A 603 7.19 27.78 10.40
N ASP A 604 5.91 27.56 10.16
CA ASP A 604 4.92 27.63 11.23
C ASP A 604 5.23 26.56 12.29
N LEU A 605 4.88 26.82 13.56
CA LEU A 605 4.96 25.81 14.61
C LEU A 605 4.15 24.57 14.19
N ALA A 606 4.78 23.41 14.31
CA ALA A 606 4.24 22.12 13.92
C ALA A 606 4.78 21.05 14.89
N PRO A 607 4.22 19.83 14.89
CA PRO A 607 4.79 18.73 15.66
C PRO A 607 6.29 18.53 15.35
N VAL A 608 7.06 18.15 16.38
CA VAL A 608 8.53 18.14 16.33
C VAL A 608 9.11 17.25 15.22
N ASP A 609 8.49 16.10 14.94
CA ASP A 609 8.83 15.20 13.83
C ASP A 609 8.68 15.88 12.46
N LEU A 610 7.61 16.65 12.25
CA LEU A 610 7.43 17.43 11.02
C LEU A 610 8.46 18.55 10.93
N LEU A 611 8.77 19.23 12.03
CA LEU A 611 9.83 20.25 12.05
C LEU A 611 11.21 19.65 11.73
N ILE A 612 11.52 18.44 12.19
CA ILE A 612 12.74 17.71 11.82
C ILE A 612 12.75 17.43 10.31
N GLN A 613 11.64 17.01 9.72
CA GLN A 613 11.54 16.79 8.26
C GLN A 613 11.75 18.10 7.47
N ARG A 614 11.11 19.19 7.91
CA ARG A 614 11.26 20.54 7.34
C ARG A 614 12.72 21.00 7.41
N ALA A 615 13.35 20.88 8.58
CA ALA A 615 14.77 21.19 8.78
C ALA A 615 15.68 20.36 7.85
N GLY A 616 15.30 19.14 7.51
CA GLY A 616 16.01 18.30 6.53
C GLY A 616 16.02 18.81 5.09
N ARG A 617 15.39 19.96 4.81
CA ARG A 617 15.47 20.69 3.53
C ARG A 617 16.33 21.96 3.62
N LEU A 618 16.72 22.36 4.82
CA LEU A 618 17.62 23.48 5.06
C LEU A 618 19.06 23.00 4.84
N GLN A 619 19.75 23.62 3.89
CA GLN A 619 21.13 23.28 3.51
C GLN A 619 21.34 21.78 3.27
N ARG A 620 20.40 21.18 2.52
CA ARG A 620 20.34 19.73 2.28
C ARG A 620 21.58 19.21 1.58
N HIS A 621 22.08 19.93 0.57
CA HIS A 621 23.28 19.58 -0.19
C HIS A 621 24.43 20.49 0.22
N ILE A 622 25.63 19.93 0.33
CA ILE A 622 26.84 20.70 0.64
C ILE A 622 27.13 21.65 -0.53
N ARG A 623 27.14 22.96 -0.26
CA ARG A 623 27.36 24.00 -1.28
C ARG A 623 28.51 24.93 -0.92
N ASP A 624 29.06 25.58 -1.94
CA ASP A 624 30.00 26.69 -1.77
C ASP A 624 29.26 28.01 -1.44
N ARG A 625 30.02 29.07 -1.17
CA ARG A 625 29.47 30.41 -0.86
C ARG A 625 28.60 31.01 -1.99
N ASN A 626 28.74 30.52 -3.22
CA ASN A 626 28.00 30.99 -4.39
C ASN A 626 26.76 30.11 -4.66
N GLY A 627 26.48 29.14 -3.78
CA GLY A 627 25.36 28.23 -3.90
C GLY A 627 25.56 27.09 -4.89
N LEU A 628 26.79 26.78 -5.31
CA LEU A 628 27.09 25.64 -6.19
C LEU A 628 27.36 24.37 -5.37
N VAL A 629 26.87 23.22 -5.84
CA VAL A 629 27.05 21.94 -5.12
C VAL A 629 28.51 21.50 -5.14
N LYS A 630 29.02 21.18 -3.95
CA LYS A 630 30.34 20.58 -3.75
C LYS A 630 30.20 19.06 -3.65
N LYS A 631 31.20 18.35 -4.18
CA LYS A 631 31.27 16.87 -4.07
C LYS A 631 31.83 16.41 -2.72
N SER A 632 32.58 17.26 -2.03
CA SER A 632 33.22 16.96 -0.75
C SER A 632 33.56 18.24 0.02
N GLY A 633 33.88 18.09 1.31
CA GLY A 633 34.20 19.19 2.21
C GLY A 633 33.01 19.65 3.05
N GLN A 634 33.18 20.73 3.78
CA GLN A 634 32.11 21.36 4.56
C GLN A 634 31.32 22.35 3.70
N ASP A 635 30.08 22.59 4.12
CA ASP A 635 29.25 23.66 3.56
C ASP A 635 29.92 25.01 3.88
N GLU A 636 29.94 25.92 2.90
CA GLU A 636 30.55 27.25 3.05
C GLU A 636 29.51 28.33 3.37
N ARG A 637 28.22 27.97 3.44
CA ARG A 637 27.17 28.88 3.89
C ARG A 637 27.20 29.03 5.41
N GLU A 638 26.53 30.07 5.90
CA GLU A 638 26.36 30.29 7.34
C GLU A 638 25.62 29.13 8.01
N THR A 639 25.78 28.97 9.32
CA THR A 639 25.10 27.92 10.09
C THR A 639 23.58 27.95 9.83
N PRO A 640 22.96 26.80 9.51
CA PRO A 640 21.54 26.77 9.20
C PRO A 640 20.70 27.10 10.43
N VAL A 641 19.77 28.05 10.29
CA VAL A 641 18.79 28.43 11.32
C VAL A 641 17.38 28.12 10.81
N LEU A 642 16.65 27.23 11.50
CA LEU A 642 15.23 27.04 11.30
C LEU A 642 14.48 28.09 12.12
N ARG A 643 13.84 29.05 11.46
CA ARG A 643 13.03 30.06 12.13
C ARG A 643 11.58 29.59 12.24
N ILE A 644 11.05 29.57 13.45
CA ILE A 644 9.73 29.05 13.74
C ILE A 644 8.80 30.21 14.09
N LEU A 645 7.77 30.42 13.27
CA LEU A 645 6.66 31.29 13.64
C LEU A 645 5.80 30.54 14.68
N ALA A 646 5.79 31.05 15.89
CA ALA A 646 5.05 30.46 17.00
C ALA A 646 4.43 31.56 17.88
N PRO A 647 3.37 31.25 18.64
CA PRO A 647 2.92 32.12 19.71
C PRO A 647 4.08 32.39 20.69
N GLU A 648 3.99 33.51 21.41
CA GLU A 648 4.90 33.75 22.53
C GLU A 648 4.81 32.60 23.55
N TRP A 649 5.95 32.29 24.16
CA TRP A 649 6.01 31.23 25.16
C TRP A 649 5.25 31.63 26.42
N ASP A 650 4.50 30.66 26.94
CA ASP A 650 3.75 30.77 28.18
C ASP A 650 4.01 29.50 28.99
N ASP A 651 4.53 29.64 30.20
CA ASP A 651 4.77 28.51 31.13
C ASP A 651 3.44 27.93 31.67
N ALA A 652 2.35 28.69 31.59
CA ALA A 652 1.02 28.31 32.04
C ALA A 652 -0.03 28.60 30.94
N PRO A 653 0.11 27.96 29.76
CA PRO A 653 -0.70 28.28 28.59
C PRO A 653 -2.17 28.01 28.85
N ARG A 654 -3.04 28.88 28.33
CA ARG A 654 -4.49 28.63 28.26
C ARG A 654 -4.80 27.70 27.09
N GLU A 655 -5.97 27.05 27.13
CA GLU A 655 -6.45 26.14 26.08
C GLU A 655 -6.42 26.75 24.66
N ASN A 656 -6.67 28.07 24.57
CA ASN A 656 -6.68 28.81 23.31
C ASN A 656 -5.33 29.39 22.89
N TRP A 657 -4.22 29.07 23.57
CA TRP A 657 -2.88 29.62 23.33
C TRP A 657 -2.47 29.57 21.85
N LEU A 658 -2.63 28.41 21.20
CA LEU A 658 -2.31 28.25 19.78
C LEU A 658 -3.37 28.90 18.88
N SER A 659 -4.66 28.72 19.20
CA SER A 659 -5.76 29.18 18.34
C SER A 659 -5.94 30.71 18.33
N SER A 660 -5.52 31.40 19.38
CA SER A 660 -5.54 32.87 19.44
C SER A 660 -4.50 33.52 18.53
N ALA A 661 -3.34 32.89 18.37
CA ALA A 661 -2.25 33.42 17.54
C ALA A 661 -2.23 32.81 16.13
N MET A 662 -2.59 31.53 15.98
CA MET A 662 -2.45 30.76 14.75
C MET A 662 -3.68 29.88 14.49
N ARG A 663 -4.85 30.51 14.33
CA ARG A 663 -6.16 29.84 14.19
C ARG A 663 -6.19 28.64 13.22
N ASN A 664 -5.62 28.79 12.02
CA ASN A 664 -5.64 27.73 11.03
C ASN A 664 -4.67 26.58 11.38
N SER A 665 -3.55 26.87 12.03
CA SER A 665 -2.62 25.84 12.54
C SER A 665 -3.26 25.03 13.66
N ALA A 666 -3.99 25.67 14.56
CA ALA A 666 -4.78 25.00 15.61
C ALA A 666 -5.85 24.06 15.04
N TYR A 667 -6.44 24.40 13.88
CA TYR A 667 -7.38 23.50 13.19
C TYR A 667 -6.68 22.28 12.57
N VAL A 668 -5.49 22.48 12.00
CA VAL A 668 -4.71 21.40 11.36
C VAL A 668 -4.11 20.45 12.39
N TYR A 669 -3.64 20.98 13.52
CA TYR A 669 -3.05 20.21 14.62
C TYR A 669 -3.89 20.42 15.90
N PRO A 670 -4.91 19.58 16.14
CA PRO A 670 -5.84 19.78 17.26
C PRO A 670 -5.21 19.54 18.63
N ASP A 671 -4.11 18.78 18.70
CA ASP A 671 -3.36 18.55 19.94
C ASP A 671 -2.43 19.75 20.23
N HIS A 672 -3.00 20.78 20.86
CA HIS A 672 -2.26 21.98 21.24
C HIS A 672 -1.17 21.70 22.30
N GLY A 673 -1.38 20.69 23.14
CA GLY A 673 -0.40 20.25 24.15
C GLY A 673 0.90 19.80 23.50
N ARG A 674 0.82 18.98 22.44
CA ARG A 674 2.00 18.57 21.65
C ARG A 674 2.71 19.73 20.97
N MET A 675 1.98 20.76 20.54
CA MET A 675 2.60 21.96 19.94
C MET A 675 3.39 22.75 20.99
N TRP A 676 2.82 22.87 22.20
CA TRP A 676 3.49 23.50 23.32
C TRP A 676 4.73 22.71 23.77
N LEU A 677 4.62 21.37 23.87
CA LEU A 677 5.75 20.49 24.18
C LEU A 677 6.87 20.59 23.15
N THR A 678 6.51 20.69 21.87
CA THR A 678 7.46 20.93 20.78
C THR A 678 8.19 22.25 20.97
N GLN A 679 7.47 23.33 21.31
CA GLN A 679 8.11 24.61 21.61
C GLN A 679 9.01 24.53 22.84
N ARG A 680 8.58 23.84 23.91
CA ARG A 680 9.36 23.65 25.14
C ARG A 680 10.71 23.00 24.86
N ILE A 681 10.70 21.81 24.25
CA ILE A 681 11.93 21.05 24.03
C ILE A 681 12.88 21.76 23.08
N LEU A 682 12.36 22.43 22.04
CA LEU A 682 13.20 23.20 21.12
C LEU A 682 13.80 24.45 21.76
N ARG A 683 13.11 25.08 22.73
CA ARG A 683 13.68 26.17 23.54
C ARG A 683 14.79 25.67 24.48
N GLU A 684 14.60 24.52 25.09
CA GLU A 684 15.59 23.91 26.00
C GLU A 684 16.85 23.45 25.25
N GLN A 685 16.68 22.80 24.09
CA GLN A 685 17.81 22.29 23.29
C GLN A 685 18.49 23.39 22.46
N GLY A 686 17.75 24.41 22.03
CA GLY A 686 18.22 25.51 21.17
C GLY A 686 18.62 25.10 19.75
N THR A 687 18.80 23.81 19.49
CA THR A 687 19.28 23.23 18.23
C THR A 687 18.61 21.89 17.98
N ILE A 688 18.41 21.54 16.71
CA ILE A 688 18.05 20.19 16.25
C ILE A 688 19.33 19.52 15.76
N ARG A 689 19.83 18.54 16.51
CA ARG A 689 21.02 17.74 16.15
C ARG A 689 20.57 16.36 15.69
N MET A 690 20.74 16.07 14.40
CA MET A 690 20.42 14.76 13.84
C MET A 690 21.73 14.06 13.50
N PRO A 691 21.93 12.80 13.94
CA PRO A 691 20.98 11.89 14.60
C PRO A 691 20.83 12.06 16.12
N GLN A 692 21.75 12.76 16.78
CA GLN A 692 22.00 12.61 18.24
C GLN A 692 20.80 12.98 19.13
N SER A 693 20.06 14.04 18.79
CA SER A 693 18.89 14.50 19.54
C SER A 693 17.58 13.95 19.01
N ALA A 694 17.58 13.12 17.97
CA ALA A 694 16.35 12.68 17.29
C ALA A 694 15.36 12.05 18.26
N ARG A 695 15.82 11.05 19.03
CA ARG A 695 14.95 10.31 19.94
C ARG A 695 14.55 11.16 21.15
N LEU A 696 15.47 11.94 21.73
CA LEU A 696 15.14 12.92 22.76
C LEU A 696 14.00 13.85 22.34
N LEU A 697 14.08 14.43 21.15
CA LEU A 697 13.06 15.34 20.62
C LEU A 697 11.70 14.65 20.48
N ILE A 698 11.67 13.44 19.91
CA ILE A 698 10.43 12.67 19.71
C ILE A 698 9.82 12.23 21.04
N GLU A 699 10.59 11.61 21.93
CA GLU A 699 10.07 11.08 23.20
C GLU A 699 9.65 12.21 24.16
N SER A 700 10.26 13.40 24.07
CA SER A 700 9.85 14.57 24.88
C SER A 700 8.47 15.14 24.52
N VAL A 701 7.94 14.78 23.34
CA VAL A 701 6.64 15.25 22.85
C VAL A 701 5.60 14.13 22.83
N TYR A 702 6.01 12.90 22.50
CA TYR A 702 5.13 11.76 22.28
C TYR A 702 5.28 10.62 23.30
N GLY A 703 6.23 10.72 24.24
CA GLY A 703 6.45 9.72 25.28
C GLY A 703 5.31 9.67 26.30
N GLU A 704 5.21 8.56 27.04
CA GLU A 704 4.14 8.36 28.03
C GLU A 704 4.32 9.20 29.30
N ASP A 705 5.56 9.54 29.65
CA ASP A 705 5.90 10.29 30.87
C ASP A 705 5.88 11.83 30.69
N VAL A 706 5.25 12.32 29.62
CA VAL A 706 5.28 13.74 29.29
C VAL A 706 4.28 14.53 30.13
N ASN A 707 4.80 15.47 30.94
CA ASN A 707 3.98 16.36 31.74
C ASN A 707 3.30 17.44 30.87
N MET A 708 1.98 17.32 30.70
CA MET A 708 1.12 18.31 30.06
C MET A 708 0.76 19.45 31.03
N PRO A 709 0.77 20.72 30.59
CA PRO A 709 0.28 21.84 31.38
C PRO A 709 -1.20 21.69 31.75
N VAL A 710 -1.60 22.20 32.92
CA VAL A 710 -2.99 22.16 33.41
C VAL A 710 -3.98 22.77 32.43
N GLY A 711 -3.57 23.80 31.67
CA GLY A 711 -4.42 24.44 30.67
C GLY A 711 -4.78 23.56 29.46
N PHE A 712 -4.06 22.45 29.25
CA PHE A 712 -4.35 21.44 28.22
C PHE A 712 -4.82 20.10 28.79
N ALA A 713 -4.83 19.94 30.12
CA ALA A 713 -5.22 18.69 30.79
C ALA A 713 -6.72 18.32 30.66
N LYS A 714 -7.53 19.14 29.97
CA LYS A 714 -8.96 18.89 29.71
C LYS A 714 -9.28 18.47 28.27
N THR A 715 -8.27 18.38 27.41
CA THR A 715 -8.44 18.14 25.96
C THR A 715 -8.02 16.75 25.49
N GLU A 716 -7.74 15.80 26.40
CA GLU A 716 -7.49 14.38 26.07
C GLU A 716 -8.77 13.58 25.78
#